data_AF-A0A3L7PFC2-F1
#
_entry.id   AF-A0A3L7PFC2-F1
#
_cell.length_a   1.000
_cell.length_b   1.000
_cell.length_c   1.000
_cell.angle_alpha   90.00
_cell.angle_beta   90.00
_cell.angle_gamma   90.00
#
_symmetry.space_group_name_H-M   'P 1'
#
loop_
_entity.id
_entity.type
_entity.pdbx_description
1 polymer ?
#
loop_
_entity_poly.entity_id
_entity_poly.type
_entity_poly.pdbx_seq_one_letter_code
_entity_poly.pdbx_strand_id
1 'polypeptide(L)'
;MSTMTTTSTMVAATADRRIQRGTSMSRLLGRGFRPIHPEPSGSQRSDGGLGSLAARASLGKQAPGPHPGGFEPRNAAEKGRRVHSVSRIGGMLPAHRYRWFSVPIALLVWTATASAQSSGNRVLGIDVSAWQGSISQTTWNNLRSVENRQFVFVRATRGGTTGVDKRNGGYPANDDTASTLSQRYDDLYFVQNVNRATTAGMFVGSYHFSRPDIIASTINSGSIPNTAVDEADHFIQMAGAFMRPGYLPPTFDLEAGDGLRTDNELAQFSIDFSNRIHEVTRIRPTMYVNGNYALNVLGGATVARRDQLAKPAAAPPSITGPAYPQLWIARYPNQANPDAINVQTGNPNDGLATVYGPWDDYGSSQPWMFWQYASTGRLTSFNSGNSNLDFNVLNGGMEFLKDQLVPAVWWGDSSGNWSTLTNWNSGQPVTAPVSASGQLAPIGTQTLPTPRLPGASGSGPTSGQFDTVILDRPTADITVTLSTGTHTIRKLYVREGFVMSGGALTVNYVPVAESTPMSMQVSSSMSISGGARLSAHTIQVDAARTLTAGSASLTFDTLALSRGTTPATLALNGDVTIAGTSGSTATIGTNSGTAPTGRIDLTGGTRTITVANGAAAVDLQVSVPILNGGLVKAGPGTMRLTAASTFSGSTTIQQGTLQLGHAAAIAASKSTPLAGGTLSLTPSLQATIGGLAPNAGGLVDVGTGMITVSSGLSQSDLVTALRSGRHDGAWTGSSGITSTAVAAAITQGVPRAVGWLGHGDGSVSVAYAALGDTNLDNQVDILDAANFLTGGKFGTGSSATWSQGDFGYDGVVDILDVADFLSTGLFDAGPYSGLTATVAAVPEPTMPGLAAAGLAALGWLAVNSAAISRAKASRRRRGCRPPARRRSRRCR
;
A
#
# COMPACT_ATOMS: atom_id res chain seq x y z
N MET A 1 -41.42 44.75 -9.05
CA MET A 1 -41.52 45.62 -7.85
C MET A 1 -40.96 44.87 -6.65
N SER A 2 -40.45 45.61 -5.66
CA SER A 2 -40.18 45.19 -4.27
C SER A 2 -39.43 43.88 -4.02
N THR A 3 -38.13 44.04 -3.81
CA THR A 3 -37.26 43.18 -2.99
C THR A 3 -37.82 42.85 -1.60
N MET A 4 -37.40 41.72 -1.00
CA MET A 4 -36.81 41.80 0.35
C MET A 4 -35.85 40.65 0.69
N THR A 5 -34.73 41.02 1.29
CA THR A 5 -33.75 40.19 2.02
C THR A 5 -34.29 39.88 3.45
N THR A 6 -33.63 39.21 4.40
CA THR A 6 -32.17 39.10 4.69
C THR A 6 -31.87 37.91 5.65
N THR A 7 -30.57 37.60 5.78
CA THR A 7 -29.86 36.73 6.74
C THR A 7 -30.48 36.43 8.12
N SER A 8 -30.10 35.26 8.66
CA SER A 8 -29.93 35.02 10.11
C SER A 8 -28.47 34.67 10.44
N THR A 9 -28.00 35.02 11.64
CA THR A 9 -26.58 34.91 12.06
C THR A 9 -26.44 34.05 13.32
N MET A 10 -25.19 33.74 13.67
CA MET A 10 -24.72 32.79 14.71
C MET A 10 -25.16 33.07 16.17
N VAL A 11 -24.77 32.11 17.03
CA VAL A 11 -24.58 32.09 18.51
C VAL A 11 -25.60 31.16 19.19
N ALA A 12 -25.29 29.90 19.59
CA ALA A 12 -24.19 29.30 20.37
C ALA A 12 -24.42 29.29 21.91
N ALA A 13 -23.65 28.46 22.62
CA ALA A 13 -23.64 28.20 24.08
C ALA A 13 -24.66 27.18 24.65
N THR A 14 -24.15 25.99 24.98
CA THR A 14 -24.17 25.30 26.32
C THR A 14 -25.20 25.77 27.38
N ALA A 15 -25.81 24.91 28.22
CA ALA A 15 -25.15 23.81 28.95
C ALA A 15 -26.09 22.85 29.74
N ASP A 16 -25.48 21.73 30.17
CA ASP A 16 -25.55 21.11 31.51
C ASP A 16 -26.57 19.99 31.92
N ARG A 17 -26.08 19.19 32.90
CA ARG A 17 -26.62 18.13 33.78
C ARG A 17 -28.09 17.66 33.60
N ARG A 18 -28.38 16.35 33.44
CA ARG A 18 -28.08 15.14 34.28
C ARG A 18 -28.81 15.12 35.64
N ILE A 19 -29.83 14.25 35.83
CA ILE A 19 -30.01 13.35 37.01
C ILE A 19 -31.24 12.39 36.94
N GLN A 20 -31.01 11.13 37.40
CA GLN A 20 -31.90 10.07 37.95
C GLN A 20 -33.25 9.60 37.32
N ARG A 21 -33.23 8.30 36.97
CA ARG A 21 -34.05 7.15 37.49
C ARG A 21 -35.55 7.31 37.79
N GLY A 22 -36.34 6.37 37.25
CA GLY A 22 -37.65 5.96 37.78
C GLY A 22 -38.05 4.52 37.39
N THR A 23 -38.32 3.65 38.38
CA THR A 23 -39.01 2.34 38.24
C THR A 23 -40.54 2.53 38.37
N SER A 24 -41.48 1.58 38.14
CA SER A 24 -41.46 0.10 38.15
C SER A 24 -42.75 -0.48 37.53
N MET A 25 -42.82 -1.82 37.36
CA MET A 25 -44.05 -2.67 37.27
C MET A 25 -44.98 -2.44 36.04
N SER A 26 -45.87 -3.36 35.63
CA SER A 26 -46.49 -4.54 36.28
C SER A 26 -46.53 -5.81 35.42
N ARG A 27 -46.87 -6.97 36.02
CA ARG A 27 -47.18 -8.24 35.34
C ARG A 27 -48.68 -8.55 35.40
N LEU A 28 -49.20 -9.28 34.42
CA LEU A 28 -50.28 -10.26 34.64
C LEU A 28 -50.21 -11.41 33.62
N LEU A 29 -51.14 -12.37 33.70
CA LEU A 29 -50.78 -13.79 33.66
C LEU A 29 -51.85 -14.75 33.11
N GLY A 30 -51.44 -15.67 32.22
CA GLY A 30 -52.16 -16.92 31.90
C GLY A 30 -51.92 -17.43 30.48
N ARG A 31 -51.96 -18.72 30.14
CA ARG A 31 -51.82 -20.04 30.81
C ARG A 31 -52.30 -21.07 29.75
N GLY A 32 -51.61 -22.21 29.57
CA GLY A 32 -52.03 -23.31 28.65
C GLY A 32 -50.85 -23.96 27.90
N PHE A 33 -50.14 -24.94 28.44
CA PHE A 33 -50.39 -26.41 28.41
C PHE A 33 -50.15 -27.16 27.06
N ARG A 34 -48.86 -27.49 26.81
CA ARG A 34 -48.24 -28.86 26.64
C ARG A 34 -49.16 -30.12 26.42
N PRO A 35 -48.62 -31.29 25.94
CA PRO A 35 -47.61 -31.60 24.88
C PRO A 35 -47.75 -33.00 24.13
N ILE A 36 -46.74 -33.43 23.33
CA ILE A 36 -46.17 -34.83 23.16
C ILE A 36 -46.69 -35.89 22.11
N HIS A 37 -45.75 -36.38 21.23
CA HIS A 37 -45.53 -37.72 20.54
C HIS A 37 -46.65 -38.47 19.72
N PRO A 38 -46.36 -39.58 18.95
CA PRO A 38 -45.21 -39.99 18.07
C PRO A 38 -45.64 -40.60 16.67
N GLU A 39 -44.80 -41.46 16.04
CA GLU A 39 -44.92 -42.20 14.73
C GLU A 39 -45.91 -43.44 14.75
N PRO A 40 -46.02 -44.40 13.77
CA PRO A 40 -45.31 -44.67 12.46
C PRO A 40 -46.17 -45.26 11.27
N SER A 41 -45.50 -45.91 10.28
CA SER A 41 -46.00 -46.78 9.15
C SER A 41 -46.53 -46.12 7.86
N GLY A 42 -46.58 -46.73 6.65
CA GLY A 42 -46.01 -48.00 6.14
C GLY A 42 -46.65 -48.51 4.79
N SER A 43 -45.92 -49.32 3.98
CA SER A 43 -46.39 -50.04 2.74
C SER A 43 -46.68 -49.18 1.46
N GLN A 44 -46.78 -49.66 0.19
CA GLN A 44 -46.26 -50.87 -0.52
C GLN A 44 -46.09 -50.63 -2.07
N ARG A 45 -46.12 -51.66 -2.94
CA ARG A 45 -45.66 -51.68 -4.37
C ARG A 45 -46.77 -51.57 -5.45
N SER A 46 -46.33 -51.38 -6.71
CA SER A 46 -46.86 -51.91 -8.02
C SER A 46 -48.21 -51.38 -8.55
N ASP A 47 -48.53 -51.34 -9.85
CA ASP A 47 -47.81 -51.40 -11.18
C ASP A 47 -48.86 -51.02 -12.29
N GLY A 48 -48.60 -50.86 -13.60
CA GLY A 48 -47.39 -50.89 -14.46
C GLY A 48 -47.74 -51.04 -15.99
N GLY A 49 -46.85 -50.65 -16.91
CA GLY A 49 -47.03 -50.73 -18.40
C GLY A 49 -47.38 -49.38 -19.08
N LEU A 50 -47.15 -49.10 -20.37
CA LEU A 50 -46.59 -49.80 -21.56
C LEU A 50 -45.83 -48.74 -22.44
N GLY A 51 -44.91 -49.02 -23.37
CA GLY A 51 -44.37 -50.29 -23.92
C GLY A 51 -43.09 -50.11 -24.80
N SER A 52 -42.72 -51.15 -25.56
CA SER A 52 -41.46 -51.40 -26.33
C SER A 52 -41.14 -50.43 -27.49
N LEU A 53 -39.98 -50.43 -28.20
CA LEU A 53 -38.89 -51.40 -28.51
C LEU A 53 -37.48 -50.72 -28.35
N ALA A 54 -36.34 -51.34 -27.96
CA ALA A 54 -35.59 -52.54 -28.41
C ALA A 54 -34.88 -52.38 -29.79
N ALA A 55 -33.62 -52.81 -30.05
CA ALA A 55 -32.47 -53.28 -29.24
C ALA A 55 -31.16 -53.21 -30.09
N ARG A 56 -29.92 -53.13 -29.55
CA ARG A 56 -28.97 -54.24 -29.20
C ARG A 56 -27.65 -53.61 -28.67
N ALA A 57 -27.07 -54.05 -27.54
CA ALA A 57 -26.02 -55.09 -27.35
C ALA A 57 -24.62 -54.73 -27.94
N SER A 58 -23.45 -55.00 -27.31
CA SER A 58 -23.13 -55.85 -26.13
C SER A 58 -21.86 -55.39 -25.34
N LEU A 59 -21.69 -55.93 -24.12
CA LEU A 59 -20.64 -55.70 -23.12
C LEU A 59 -19.21 -56.18 -23.48
N GLY A 60 -18.19 -55.68 -22.75
CA GLY A 60 -17.32 -56.61 -21.97
C GLY A 60 -15.79 -56.40 -21.84
N LYS A 61 -15.33 -55.97 -20.65
CA LYS A 61 -14.08 -56.37 -19.90
C LYS A 61 -12.65 -56.18 -20.46
N GLN A 62 -11.86 -55.36 -19.72
CA GLN A 62 -10.52 -55.58 -19.11
C GLN A 62 -9.25 -55.94 -19.95
N ALA A 63 -8.07 -55.65 -19.34
CA ALA A 63 -6.69 -55.59 -19.87
C ALA A 63 -5.93 -56.97 -19.82
N PRO A 64 -4.58 -57.14 -20.09
CA PRO A 64 -3.48 -56.15 -20.26
C PRO A 64 -2.26 -56.43 -21.24
N GLY A 65 -1.62 -55.35 -21.75
CA GLY A 65 -0.21 -55.26 -22.24
C GLY A 65 0.26 -56.13 -23.45
N PRO A 66 1.54 -56.07 -23.92
CA PRO A 66 2.60 -55.04 -23.78
C PRO A 66 3.25 -54.59 -25.16
N HIS A 67 4.43 -53.94 -25.10
CA HIS A 67 5.41 -53.48 -26.14
C HIS A 67 5.80 -54.44 -27.32
N PRO A 68 6.67 -54.08 -28.33
CA PRO A 68 7.43 -52.82 -28.61
C PRO A 68 7.47 -52.31 -30.10
N GLY A 69 8.17 -51.20 -30.36
CA GLY A 69 8.83 -50.85 -31.65
C GLY A 69 8.22 -49.67 -32.43
N GLY A 70 8.98 -48.77 -33.10
CA GLY A 70 10.44 -48.53 -33.10
C GLY A 70 11.04 -48.31 -34.49
N PHE A 71 11.32 -47.05 -34.88
CA PHE A 71 12.19 -46.71 -36.03
C PHE A 71 12.80 -45.30 -35.90
N GLU A 72 14.01 -45.12 -36.44
CA GLU A 72 14.81 -43.87 -36.48
C GLU A 72 15.19 -43.56 -37.95
N PRO A 73 15.67 -42.35 -38.31
CA PRO A 73 17.10 -42.29 -38.63
C PRO A 73 17.85 -40.94 -38.38
N ARG A 74 18.95 -41.04 -37.62
CA ARG A 74 20.35 -40.64 -37.95
C ARG A 74 20.72 -39.26 -38.56
N ASN A 75 21.54 -38.55 -37.77
CA ASN A 75 22.93 -38.06 -38.06
C ASN A 75 23.16 -36.95 -39.13
N ALA A 76 24.29 -36.22 -39.17
CA ALA A 76 25.61 -36.34 -38.52
C ALA A 76 26.23 -34.94 -38.18
N ALA A 77 26.97 -34.75 -37.07
CA ALA A 77 28.46 -34.74 -36.93
C ALA A 77 29.19 -33.47 -37.46
N GLU A 78 30.40 -33.03 -37.04
CA GLU A 78 31.47 -33.62 -36.19
C GLU A 78 32.51 -32.56 -35.70
N LYS A 79 33.47 -32.97 -34.83
CA LYS A 79 34.80 -32.35 -34.48
C LYS A 79 34.82 -31.04 -33.64
N GLY A 80 35.74 -30.82 -32.68
CA GLY A 80 36.59 -31.74 -31.90
C GLY A 80 38.11 -31.44 -31.81
N ARG A 81 38.65 -31.17 -30.60
CA ARG A 81 40.05 -31.45 -30.21
C ARG A 81 40.32 -31.40 -28.68
N ARG A 82 41.26 -32.23 -28.20
CA ARG A 82 41.99 -32.13 -26.91
C ARG A 82 43.49 -31.96 -27.21
N VAL A 83 44.34 -31.64 -26.22
CA VAL A 83 45.73 -32.17 -26.14
C VAL A 83 46.37 -32.00 -24.73
N HIS A 84 46.90 -33.11 -24.19
CA HIS A 84 47.94 -33.31 -23.15
C HIS A 84 47.97 -32.53 -21.80
N SER A 85 49.05 -32.75 -21.04
CA SER A 85 49.07 -32.98 -19.58
C SER A 85 50.50 -32.98 -19.00
N VAL A 86 50.69 -32.69 -17.69
CA VAL A 86 51.52 -33.44 -16.69
C VAL A 86 51.82 -32.65 -15.40
N SER A 87 51.53 -33.29 -14.26
CA SER A 87 52.05 -33.18 -12.87
C SER A 87 53.13 -32.14 -12.47
N ARG A 88 52.90 -31.40 -11.35
CA ARG A 88 53.44 -31.72 -10.00
C ARG A 88 53.01 -30.76 -8.86
N ILE A 89 52.68 -31.37 -7.71
CA ILE A 89 53.00 -31.03 -6.29
C ILE A 89 53.07 -29.55 -5.84
N GLY A 90 52.30 -29.19 -4.79
CA GLY A 90 52.74 -28.25 -3.75
C GLY A 90 51.68 -27.30 -3.15
N GLY A 91 51.57 -27.25 -1.81
CA GLY A 91 50.93 -26.14 -1.07
C GLY A 91 49.57 -26.46 -0.41
N MET A 92 49.56 -26.54 0.93
CA MET A 92 48.34 -26.50 1.75
C MET A 92 47.99 -25.03 2.09
N LEU A 93 46.72 -24.65 2.05
CA LEU A 93 46.15 -23.51 2.81
C LEU A 93 44.60 -23.51 2.68
N PRO A 94 43.82 -23.76 3.76
CA PRO A 94 42.36 -23.70 3.71
C PRO A 94 41.86 -22.25 3.87
N ALA A 95 41.32 -21.66 2.80
CA ALA A 95 40.72 -20.33 2.85
C ALA A 95 39.30 -20.37 3.44
N HIS A 96 39.15 -20.03 4.72
CA HIS A 96 37.86 -19.93 5.41
C HIS A 96 36.96 -18.86 4.76
N ARG A 97 35.93 -19.29 4.03
CA ARG A 97 34.90 -18.39 3.48
C ARG A 97 33.84 -18.07 4.53
N TYR A 98 34.10 -17.04 5.35
CA TYR A 98 33.07 -16.44 6.22
C TYR A 98 31.88 -15.95 5.38
N ARG A 99 30.74 -16.64 5.50
CA ARG A 99 29.44 -16.16 5.01
C ARG A 99 28.87 -15.17 6.01
N TRP A 100 29.09 -13.89 5.76
CA TRP A 100 28.44 -12.81 6.51
C TRP A 100 26.93 -12.82 6.24
N PHE A 101 26.12 -13.19 7.23
CA PHE A 101 24.68 -12.99 7.20
C PHE A 101 24.37 -11.51 7.48
N SER A 102 24.32 -10.70 6.42
CA SER A 102 23.82 -9.33 6.50
C SER A 102 22.32 -9.35 6.80
N VAL A 103 21.94 -9.02 8.04
CA VAL A 103 20.53 -8.83 8.42
C VAL A 103 20.03 -7.51 7.81
N PRO A 104 19.05 -7.53 6.89
CA PRO A 104 18.48 -6.30 6.36
C PRO A 104 17.54 -5.68 7.40
N ILE A 105 18.03 -4.66 8.11
CA ILE A 105 17.14 -3.74 8.83
C ILE A 105 16.42 -2.92 7.76
N ALA A 106 15.25 -3.39 7.34
CA ALA A 106 14.37 -2.72 6.38
C ALA A 106 13.74 -1.48 7.02
N LEU A 107 14.54 -0.41 7.14
CA LEU A 107 14.07 0.90 7.58
C LEU A 107 13.16 1.48 6.50
N LEU A 108 11.84 1.38 6.69
CA LEU A 108 10.85 1.74 5.67
C LEU A 108 10.73 3.28 5.52
N VAL A 109 11.67 3.86 4.77
CA VAL A 109 11.70 5.30 4.47
C VAL A 109 10.51 5.66 3.58
N TRP A 110 9.56 6.40 4.17
CA TRP A 110 8.44 7.01 3.46
C TRP A 110 8.78 8.46 3.14
N THR A 111 9.55 8.67 2.08
CA THR A 111 9.64 9.99 1.45
C THR A 111 8.47 10.17 0.50
N ALA A 112 7.62 11.16 0.76
CA ALA A 112 6.66 11.68 -0.21
C ALA A 112 7.37 12.53 -1.28
N THR A 113 8.39 11.96 -1.92
CA THR A 113 9.05 12.52 -3.10
C THR A 113 8.17 12.26 -4.31
N ALA A 114 7.87 13.32 -5.08
CA ALA A 114 7.21 13.20 -6.37
C ALA A 114 7.94 12.17 -7.25
N SER A 115 7.18 11.34 -7.98
CA SER A 115 7.71 10.25 -8.78
C SER A 115 8.61 10.77 -9.90
N ALA A 116 9.93 10.67 -9.71
CA ALA A 116 10.94 10.90 -10.74
C ALA A 116 10.89 9.77 -11.77
N GLN A 117 9.85 9.78 -12.61
CA GLN A 117 9.47 8.69 -13.48
C GLN A 117 10.35 8.66 -14.73
N SER A 118 10.85 7.47 -15.11
CA SER A 118 11.69 7.32 -16.29
C SER A 118 10.86 7.53 -17.57
N SER A 119 11.27 8.49 -18.40
CA SER A 119 10.61 8.95 -19.63
C SER A 119 10.52 7.94 -20.79
N GLY A 120 10.83 6.66 -20.54
CA GLY A 120 11.13 5.67 -21.58
C GLY A 120 9.94 4.94 -22.21
N ASN A 121 8.73 4.93 -21.60
CA ASN A 121 7.63 4.10 -22.10
C ASN A 121 6.22 4.61 -21.69
N ARG A 122 5.84 5.80 -22.17
CA ARG A 122 4.51 6.38 -21.92
C ARG A 122 3.41 5.64 -22.66
N VAL A 123 2.21 5.61 -22.07
CA VAL A 123 1.02 5.11 -22.77
C VAL A 123 0.63 6.04 -23.92
N LEU A 124 0.39 5.47 -25.10
CA LEU A 124 -0.05 6.17 -26.29
C LEU A 124 -1.58 6.17 -26.42
N GLY A 125 -2.11 7.25 -26.97
CA GLY A 125 -3.51 7.36 -27.37
C GLY A 125 -3.68 8.18 -28.64
N ILE A 126 -4.94 8.43 -28.98
CA ILE A 126 -5.39 9.36 -30.02
C ILE A 126 -6.62 10.11 -29.51
N ASP A 127 -7.10 11.11 -30.23
CA ASP A 127 -8.48 11.58 -30.10
C ASP A 127 -9.14 11.71 -31.48
N VAL A 128 -10.48 11.58 -31.50
CA VAL A 128 -11.27 11.48 -32.73
C VAL A 128 -12.64 12.11 -32.59
N SER A 129 -13.21 12.49 -33.72
CA SER A 129 -14.56 13.01 -33.87
C SER A 129 -15.18 12.53 -35.18
N ALA A 130 -16.36 13.03 -35.54
CA ALA A 130 -16.96 12.73 -36.85
C ALA A 130 -16.07 13.10 -38.05
N TRP A 131 -15.08 13.99 -37.89
CA TRP A 131 -14.09 14.30 -38.93
C TRP A 131 -13.29 13.07 -39.42
N GLN A 132 -13.05 12.10 -38.53
CA GLN A 132 -12.38 10.84 -38.87
C GLN A 132 -13.33 9.79 -39.49
N GLY A 133 -14.63 10.09 -39.58
CA GLY A 133 -15.65 9.25 -40.22
C GLY A 133 -15.99 7.95 -39.48
N SER A 134 -16.57 7.00 -40.22
CA SER A 134 -17.00 5.69 -39.72
C SER A 134 -15.82 4.72 -39.53
N ILE A 135 -15.09 4.86 -38.43
CA ILE A 135 -13.90 4.03 -38.14
C ILE A 135 -14.30 2.56 -37.90
N SER A 136 -13.85 1.64 -38.76
CA SER A 136 -14.24 0.23 -38.72
C SER A 136 -13.76 -0.50 -37.47
N GLN A 137 -14.41 -1.61 -37.08
CA GLN A 137 -13.92 -2.43 -35.94
C GLN A 137 -12.52 -2.99 -36.20
N THR A 138 -12.21 -3.40 -37.43
CA THR A 138 -10.85 -3.85 -37.81
C THR A 138 -9.83 -2.73 -37.65
N THR A 139 -10.20 -1.49 -38.00
CA THR A 139 -9.36 -0.31 -37.78
C THR A 139 -9.12 -0.08 -36.28
N TRP A 140 -10.17 -0.10 -35.46
CA TRP A 140 -10.03 0.02 -33.99
C TRP A 140 -9.17 -1.09 -33.39
N ASN A 141 -9.34 -2.34 -33.83
CA ASN A 141 -8.51 -3.46 -33.40
C ASN A 141 -7.03 -3.24 -33.78
N ASN A 142 -6.75 -2.76 -34.98
CA ASN A 142 -5.38 -2.51 -35.45
C ASN A 142 -4.75 -1.30 -34.75
N LEU A 143 -5.51 -0.21 -34.52
CA LEU A 143 -5.07 0.94 -33.72
C LEU A 143 -4.61 0.49 -32.32
N ARG A 144 -5.34 -0.45 -31.70
CA ARG A 144 -5.04 -0.98 -30.36
C ARG A 144 -3.95 -2.06 -30.32
N SER A 145 -3.81 -2.90 -31.34
CA SER A 145 -2.91 -4.07 -31.34
C SER A 145 -1.64 -3.92 -32.18
N VAL A 146 -1.68 -3.10 -33.25
CA VAL A 146 -0.55 -2.81 -34.15
C VAL A 146 0.05 -1.45 -33.82
N GLU A 147 -0.78 -0.39 -33.76
CA GLU A 147 -0.32 1.00 -33.54
C GLU A 147 -0.17 1.38 -32.05
N ASN A 148 -0.33 0.38 -31.16
CA ASN A 148 -0.18 0.47 -29.70
C ASN A 148 -1.02 1.58 -29.00
N ARG A 149 -2.15 2.00 -29.56
CA ARG A 149 -3.02 3.03 -28.96
C ARG A 149 -3.90 2.40 -27.88
N GLN A 150 -3.64 2.75 -26.62
CA GLN A 150 -4.29 2.15 -25.45
C GLN A 150 -5.51 2.94 -24.98
N PHE A 151 -5.56 4.25 -25.26
CA PHE A 151 -6.72 5.10 -24.93
C PHE A 151 -7.15 5.97 -26.11
N VAL A 152 -8.39 6.44 -26.06
CA VAL A 152 -8.93 7.44 -26.99
C VAL A 152 -9.94 8.35 -26.31
N PHE A 153 -9.91 9.65 -26.63
CA PHE A 153 -11.02 10.56 -26.38
C PHE A 153 -11.87 10.70 -27.64
N VAL A 154 -13.19 10.57 -27.50
CA VAL A 154 -14.14 10.66 -28.61
C VAL A 154 -15.05 11.87 -28.40
N ARG A 155 -15.18 12.74 -29.41
CA ARG A 155 -16.11 13.87 -29.32
C ARG A 155 -17.53 13.35 -29.20
N ALA A 156 -18.27 13.85 -28.22
CA ALA A 156 -19.70 13.59 -28.09
C ALA A 156 -20.54 14.74 -28.64
N THR A 157 -20.11 15.97 -28.34
CA THR A 157 -20.96 17.17 -28.45
C THR A 157 -20.13 18.43 -28.69
N ARG A 158 -20.81 19.49 -29.17
CA ARG A 158 -20.29 20.85 -29.29
C ARG A 158 -21.45 21.85 -29.17
N GLY A 159 -21.23 22.96 -28.45
CA GLY A 159 -22.23 24.03 -28.27
C GLY A 159 -23.38 23.69 -27.31
N GLY A 160 -24.41 24.53 -27.25
CA GLY A 160 -25.52 24.42 -26.31
C GLY A 160 -26.50 23.26 -26.57
N THR A 161 -27.59 23.16 -25.80
CA THR A 161 -28.64 22.13 -26.03
C THR A 161 -29.50 22.42 -27.27
N THR A 162 -29.38 23.61 -27.86
CA THR A 162 -30.29 24.16 -28.86
C THR A 162 -29.61 24.53 -30.19
N GLY A 163 -30.41 24.62 -31.25
CA GLY A 163 -29.95 24.94 -32.60
C GLY A 163 -29.40 23.74 -33.38
N VAL A 164 -28.73 24.03 -34.49
CA VAL A 164 -27.99 23.07 -35.33
C VAL A 164 -26.71 23.72 -35.86
N ASP A 165 -25.65 22.95 -36.10
CA ASP A 165 -24.44 23.44 -36.78
C ASP A 165 -24.04 22.60 -37.99
N LYS A 166 -24.82 22.74 -39.09
CA LYS A 166 -24.50 22.19 -40.41
C LYS A 166 -23.96 23.30 -41.34
N ARG A 167 -22.87 23.94 -40.94
CA ARG A 167 -22.09 24.80 -41.86
C ARG A 167 -21.25 23.92 -42.79
N ASN A 168 -20.76 24.50 -43.89
CA ASN A 168 -19.65 23.87 -44.64
C ASN A 168 -18.47 23.64 -43.68
N GLY A 169 -18.09 22.38 -43.50
CA GLY A 169 -17.21 21.94 -42.42
C GLY A 169 -17.94 21.34 -41.19
N GLY A 170 -19.21 20.99 -41.31
CA GLY A 170 -19.81 19.88 -40.57
C GLY A 170 -19.49 18.55 -41.24
N TYR A 171 -19.50 17.46 -40.46
CA TYR A 171 -19.47 16.10 -41.02
C TYR A 171 -20.87 15.45 -40.86
N PRO A 172 -21.39 14.75 -41.88
CA PRO A 172 -20.84 14.53 -43.21
C PRO A 172 -20.88 15.80 -44.07
N ALA A 173 -19.91 15.93 -44.97
CA ALA A 173 -19.86 17.04 -45.90
C ALA A 173 -21.10 17.06 -46.82
N ASN A 174 -21.49 18.26 -47.26
CA ASN A 174 -22.63 18.56 -48.14
C ASN A 174 -24.02 18.56 -47.46
N ASP A 175 -24.12 18.50 -46.12
CA ASP A 175 -25.36 18.75 -45.37
C ASP A 175 -25.53 20.25 -45.00
N ASP A 176 -24.91 21.15 -45.78
CA ASP A 176 -24.65 22.57 -45.49
C ASP A 176 -25.91 23.48 -45.43
N THR A 177 -27.10 22.91 -45.24
CA THR A 177 -28.41 23.54 -45.49
C THR A 177 -29.00 24.27 -44.28
N ALA A 178 -28.47 24.11 -43.06
CA ALA A 178 -28.98 24.79 -41.87
C ALA A 178 -27.93 24.97 -40.74
N SER A 179 -27.79 26.20 -40.25
CA SER A 179 -27.02 26.51 -39.03
C SER A 179 -27.80 27.55 -38.21
N THR A 180 -28.04 27.28 -36.91
CA THR A 180 -28.95 28.08 -36.08
C THR A 180 -28.53 28.23 -34.61
N LEU A 181 -28.81 29.43 -34.10
CA LEU A 181 -29.02 29.96 -32.74
C LEU A 181 -27.98 29.64 -31.64
N SER A 182 -27.53 28.40 -31.49
CA SER A 182 -26.65 28.00 -30.38
C SER A 182 -25.58 26.98 -30.81
N GLN A 183 -25.62 26.59 -32.10
CA GLN A 183 -24.66 25.74 -32.77
C GLN A 183 -24.43 24.39 -32.07
N ARG A 184 -25.51 23.80 -31.54
CA ARG A 184 -25.54 22.38 -31.14
C ARG A 184 -25.09 21.49 -32.29
N TYR A 185 -24.16 20.59 -32.00
CA TYR A 185 -23.76 19.50 -32.88
C TYR A 185 -23.65 18.21 -32.08
N ASP A 186 -24.49 17.23 -32.43
CA ASP A 186 -24.43 15.85 -31.93
C ASP A 186 -23.41 15.06 -32.78
N ASP A 187 -22.36 14.50 -32.17
CA ASP A 187 -21.37 13.73 -32.96
C ASP A 187 -21.91 12.34 -33.31
N LEU A 188 -22.38 12.20 -34.56
CA LEU A 188 -23.12 11.04 -35.05
C LEU A 188 -22.38 9.68 -34.96
N TYR A 189 -21.06 9.67 -34.74
CA TYR A 189 -20.28 8.45 -34.55
C TYR A 189 -19.90 8.18 -33.10
N PHE A 190 -20.23 9.06 -32.15
CA PHE A 190 -19.78 8.99 -30.76
C PHE A 190 -19.97 7.60 -30.14
N VAL A 191 -21.21 7.11 -30.03
CA VAL A 191 -21.51 5.81 -29.39
C VAL A 191 -20.89 4.64 -30.16
N GLN A 192 -20.87 4.70 -31.49
CA GLN A 192 -20.23 3.70 -32.34
C GLN A 192 -18.72 3.61 -32.05
N ASN A 193 -18.02 4.74 -31.98
CA ASN A 193 -16.60 4.79 -31.72
C ASN A 193 -16.29 4.35 -30.27
N VAL A 194 -17.10 4.79 -29.29
CA VAL A 194 -16.98 4.31 -27.90
C VAL A 194 -17.17 2.79 -27.82
N ASN A 195 -18.20 2.24 -28.47
CA ASN A 195 -18.44 0.80 -28.53
C ASN A 195 -17.25 0.07 -29.17
N ARG A 196 -16.84 0.45 -30.38
CA ARG A 196 -15.79 -0.25 -31.13
C ARG A 196 -14.41 -0.15 -30.47
N ALA A 197 -14.05 1.00 -29.91
CA ALA A 197 -12.79 1.18 -29.18
C ALA A 197 -12.79 0.39 -27.85
N THR A 198 -13.90 0.36 -27.13
CA THR A 198 -14.05 -0.48 -25.92
C THR A 198 -13.92 -1.97 -26.28
N THR A 199 -14.59 -2.42 -27.36
CA THR A 199 -14.49 -3.80 -27.88
C THR A 199 -13.07 -4.16 -28.34
N ALA A 200 -12.30 -3.21 -28.90
CA ALA A 200 -10.89 -3.42 -29.23
C ALA A 200 -9.99 -3.53 -27.98
N GLY A 201 -10.46 -3.08 -26.81
CA GLY A 201 -9.69 -3.05 -25.56
C GLY A 201 -8.95 -1.73 -25.30
N MET A 202 -9.48 -0.60 -25.80
CA MET A 202 -9.01 0.75 -25.50
C MET A 202 -9.81 1.38 -24.35
N PHE A 203 -9.14 2.12 -23.46
CA PHE A 203 -9.80 2.98 -22.49
C PHE A 203 -10.39 4.21 -23.20
N VAL A 204 -11.69 4.47 -23.02
CA VAL A 204 -12.39 5.51 -23.77
C VAL A 204 -12.81 6.66 -22.86
N GLY A 205 -12.50 7.89 -23.26
CA GLY A 205 -13.07 9.13 -22.72
C GLY A 205 -14.02 9.78 -23.71
N SER A 206 -14.83 10.71 -23.21
CA SER A 206 -15.72 11.55 -24.03
C SER A 206 -15.32 13.02 -23.88
N TYR A 207 -15.47 13.83 -24.94
CA TYR A 207 -15.22 15.26 -24.85
C TYR A 207 -16.31 16.14 -25.47
N HIS A 208 -16.39 17.36 -24.97
CA HIS A 208 -17.31 18.42 -25.39
C HIS A 208 -16.52 19.66 -25.83
N PHE A 209 -16.62 20.02 -27.11
CA PHE A 209 -16.03 21.26 -27.62
C PHE A 209 -16.90 22.45 -27.20
N SER A 210 -16.43 23.19 -26.20
CA SER A 210 -17.11 24.31 -25.56
C SER A 210 -17.23 25.50 -26.52
N ARG A 211 -18.35 26.24 -26.45
CA ARG A 211 -18.63 27.39 -27.33
C ARG A 211 -19.04 28.65 -26.56
N PRO A 212 -18.21 29.12 -25.60
CA PRO A 212 -18.48 30.37 -24.87
C PRO A 212 -18.41 31.61 -25.79
N ASP A 213 -17.89 31.49 -27.02
CA ASP A 213 -17.95 32.48 -28.09
C ASP A 213 -19.36 32.74 -28.64
N ILE A 214 -20.32 31.85 -28.37
CA ILE A 214 -21.74 32.12 -28.62
C ILE A 214 -22.28 33.01 -27.51
N ILE A 215 -22.21 34.33 -27.75
CA ILE A 215 -22.82 35.37 -26.93
C ILE A 215 -24.06 35.94 -27.67
N ALA A 216 -24.87 36.75 -26.99
CA ALA A 216 -26.15 37.23 -27.53
C ALA A 216 -26.01 38.15 -28.77
N SER A 217 -24.80 38.61 -29.10
CA SER A 217 -24.50 39.37 -30.33
C SER A 217 -23.94 38.51 -31.47
N THR A 218 -23.70 37.21 -31.25
CA THR A 218 -23.06 36.34 -32.25
C THR A 218 -24.00 36.15 -33.46
N ILE A 219 -23.44 36.18 -34.68
CA ILE A 219 -24.22 36.05 -35.92
C ILE A 219 -24.97 34.72 -35.95
N ASN A 220 -26.24 34.78 -36.36
CA ASN A 220 -27.20 33.68 -36.33
C ASN A 220 -27.46 33.08 -34.92
N SER A 221 -27.10 33.75 -33.82
CA SER A 221 -27.44 33.31 -32.45
C SER A 221 -28.91 33.56 -32.06
N GLY A 222 -29.58 34.49 -32.74
CA GLY A 222 -30.95 34.89 -32.38
C GLY A 222 -31.05 35.49 -30.96
N SER A 223 -29.95 36.05 -30.45
CA SER A 223 -29.81 36.56 -29.09
C SER A 223 -29.86 35.52 -27.98
N ILE A 224 -29.66 34.23 -28.29
CA ILE A 224 -29.50 33.15 -27.32
C ILE A 224 -27.99 32.90 -27.11
N PRO A 225 -27.39 33.33 -25.98
CA PRO A 225 -26.01 32.98 -25.65
C PRO A 225 -25.93 31.54 -25.14
N ASN A 226 -24.84 30.84 -25.43
CA ASN A 226 -24.53 29.59 -24.75
C ASN A 226 -24.14 29.89 -23.29
N THR A 227 -24.57 29.01 -22.38
CA THR A 227 -24.20 29.06 -20.96
C THR A 227 -23.51 27.76 -20.57
N ALA A 228 -22.63 27.84 -19.58
CA ALA A 228 -21.88 26.68 -19.11
C ALA A 228 -22.77 25.52 -18.61
N VAL A 229 -23.93 25.85 -18.05
CA VAL A 229 -24.94 24.87 -17.60
C VAL A 229 -25.62 24.21 -18.79
N ASP A 230 -25.95 24.98 -19.83
CA ASP A 230 -26.56 24.46 -21.07
C ASP A 230 -25.60 23.56 -21.86
N GLU A 231 -24.33 23.95 -21.98
CA GLU A 231 -23.30 23.13 -22.62
C GLU A 231 -22.99 21.85 -21.82
N ALA A 232 -22.98 21.92 -20.49
CA ALA A 232 -22.85 20.75 -19.63
C ALA A 232 -24.07 19.81 -19.73
N ASP A 233 -25.30 20.36 -19.76
CA ASP A 233 -26.52 19.56 -19.92
C ASP A 233 -26.60 18.91 -21.31
N HIS A 234 -26.13 19.58 -22.36
CA HIS A 234 -25.96 18.97 -23.68
C HIS A 234 -24.96 17.81 -23.64
N PHE A 235 -23.80 17.99 -22.99
CA PHE A 235 -22.81 16.92 -22.85
C PHE A 235 -23.37 15.74 -22.03
N ILE A 236 -24.13 16.00 -20.97
CA ILE A 236 -24.81 14.97 -20.17
C ILE A 236 -25.86 14.22 -21.00
N GLN A 237 -26.67 14.92 -21.82
CA GLN A 237 -27.69 14.31 -22.69
C GLN A 237 -27.10 13.26 -23.65
N MET A 238 -25.88 13.46 -24.14
CA MET A 238 -25.26 12.59 -25.14
C MET A 238 -24.22 11.62 -24.57
N ALA A 239 -23.43 12.04 -23.58
CA ALA A 239 -22.32 11.28 -23.01
C ALA A 239 -22.52 10.84 -21.55
N GLY A 240 -23.57 11.30 -20.85
CA GLY A 240 -23.85 10.92 -19.45
C GLY A 240 -23.98 9.40 -19.23
N ALA A 241 -24.29 8.65 -20.28
CA ALA A 241 -24.23 7.19 -20.28
C ALA A 241 -22.83 6.64 -19.94
N PHE A 242 -21.77 7.33 -20.36
CA PHE A 242 -20.36 6.92 -20.24
C PHE A 242 -19.60 7.65 -19.13
N MET A 243 -20.21 8.62 -18.44
CA MET A 243 -19.65 9.33 -17.28
C MET A 243 -19.65 8.45 -16.01
N ARG A 244 -19.11 7.22 -16.09
CA ARG A 244 -19.14 6.20 -15.02
C ARG A 244 -17.90 5.28 -15.03
N PRO A 245 -17.65 4.50 -13.95
CA PRO A 245 -16.44 3.68 -13.83
C PRO A 245 -16.23 2.66 -14.96
N GLY A 246 -14.99 2.57 -15.44
CA GLY A 246 -14.60 1.84 -16.65
C GLY A 246 -14.32 2.73 -17.87
N TYR A 247 -14.62 4.03 -17.77
CA TYR A 247 -14.33 5.06 -18.77
C TYR A 247 -13.37 6.12 -18.21
N LEU A 248 -12.70 6.87 -19.09
CA LEU A 248 -11.99 8.10 -18.73
C LEU A 248 -13.00 9.25 -18.51
N PRO A 249 -12.66 10.29 -17.73
CA PRO A 249 -13.64 11.28 -17.32
C PRO A 249 -14.17 12.13 -18.48
N PRO A 250 -15.39 12.70 -18.33
CA PRO A 250 -15.90 13.68 -19.28
C PRO A 250 -14.90 14.83 -19.41
N THR A 251 -14.53 15.19 -20.63
CA THR A 251 -13.57 16.27 -20.91
C THR A 251 -14.29 17.52 -21.40
N PHE A 252 -14.01 18.65 -20.75
CA PHE A 252 -14.36 19.98 -21.23
C PHE A 252 -13.22 20.49 -22.12
N ASP A 253 -13.49 20.73 -23.40
CA ASP A 253 -12.52 21.19 -24.39
C ASP A 253 -12.73 22.70 -24.64
N LEU A 254 -11.71 23.50 -24.30
CA LEU A 254 -11.76 24.97 -24.30
C LEU A 254 -10.74 25.58 -25.26
N GLU A 255 -11.19 25.86 -26.50
CA GLU A 255 -10.39 26.56 -27.52
C GLU A 255 -11.09 27.80 -28.11
N ALA A 256 -12.14 28.32 -27.46
CA ALA A 256 -12.95 29.43 -27.93
C ALA A 256 -13.32 30.45 -26.82
N GLY A 257 -13.76 31.64 -27.23
CA GLY A 257 -14.33 32.69 -26.36
C GLY A 257 -13.38 33.79 -25.91
N ASP A 258 -12.07 33.63 -26.13
CA ASP A 258 -11.07 34.70 -25.92
C ASP A 258 -11.44 35.96 -26.73
N GLY A 259 -11.15 37.14 -26.16
CA GLY A 259 -11.53 38.45 -26.70
C GLY A 259 -13.03 38.79 -26.68
N LEU A 260 -13.93 37.81 -26.60
CA LEU A 260 -15.39 37.98 -26.48
C LEU A 260 -15.90 37.94 -25.04
N ARG A 261 -15.12 37.31 -24.15
CA ARG A 261 -15.31 37.28 -22.69
C ARG A 261 -13.98 37.59 -22.02
N THR A 262 -14.02 38.15 -20.81
CA THR A 262 -12.81 38.31 -20.00
C THR A 262 -12.32 36.99 -19.42
N ASP A 263 -11.04 36.92 -19.06
CA ASP A 263 -10.39 35.79 -18.39
C ASP A 263 -11.20 35.25 -17.20
N ASN A 264 -11.78 36.15 -16.39
CA ASN A 264 -12.58 35.78 -15.22
C ASN A 264 -13.94 35.20 -15.60
N GLU A 265 -14.52 35.61 -16.74
CA GLU A 265 -15.77 35.06 -17.27
C GLU A 265 -15.53 33.70 -17.95
N LEU A 266 -14.41 33.49 -18.63
CA LEU A 266 -14.03 32.19 -19.20
C LEU A 266 -13.66 31.18 -18.11
N ALA A 267 -12.92 31.62 -17.07
CA ALA A 267 -12.68 30.83 -15.88
C ALA A 267 -14.00 30.49 -15.15
N GLN A 268 -14.91 31.45 -14.96
CA GLN A 268 -16.22 31.19 -14.35
C GLN A 268 -17.09 30.24 -15.21
N PHE A 269 -17.13 30.42 -16.53
CA PHE A 269 -17.84 29.52 -17.44
C PHE A 269 -17.31 28.08 -17.30
N SER A 270 -15.98 27.92 -17.30
CA SER A 270 -15.34 26.62 -17.07
C SER A 270 -15.71 26.02 -15.72
N ILE A 271 -15.68 26.82 -14.64
CA ILE A 271 -16.06 26.38 -13.28
C ILE A 271 -17.52 25.94 -13.22
N ASP A 272 -18.44 26.68 -13.85
CA ASP A 272 -19.87 26.37 -13.82
C ASP A 272 -20.22 25.12 -14.64
N PHE A 273 -19.52 24.87 -15.75
CA PHE A 273 -19.63 23.62 -16.52
C PHE A 273 -19.24 22.42 -15.64
N SER A 274 -18.08 22.50 -14.97
CA SER A 274 -17.63 21.47 -14.04
C SER A 274 -18.56 21.29 -12.84
N ASN A 275 -19.10 22.38 -12.30
CA ASN A 275 -20.07 22.32 -11.20
C ASN A 275 -21.36 21.62 -11.64
N ARG A 276 -21.85 21.87 -12.86
CA ARG A 276 -23.04 21.19 -13.39
C ARG A 276 -22.79 19.70 -13.66
N ILE A 277 -21.64 19.35 -14.24
CA ILE A 277 -21.22 17.94 -14.37
C ILE A 277 -21.20 17.27 -12.99
N HIS A 278 -20.57 17.89 -11.98
CA HIS A 278 -20.49 17.34 -10.63
C HIS A 278 -21.84 17.26 -9.90
N GLU A 279 -22.72 18.26 -10.06
CA GLU A 279 -24.08 18.26 -9.52
C GLU A 279 -24.83 16.99 -9.95
N VAL A 280 -24.86 16.74 -11.26
CA VAL A 280 -25.66 15.68 -11.90
C VAL A 280 -25.00 14.30 -11.86
N THR A 281 -23.67 14.22 -11.92
CA THR A 281 -22.92 12.95 -12.10
C THR A 281 -22.01 12.56 -10.92
N ARG A 282 -21.85 13.45 -9.93
CA ARG A 282 -20.98 13.30 -8.75
C ARG A 282 -19.47 13.13 -9.05
N ILE A 283 -19.03 13.47 -10.25
CA ILE A 283 -17.62 13.40 -10.68
C ILE A 283 -17.17 14.74 -11.28
N ARG A 284 -15.86 14.95 -11.39
CA ARG A 284 -15.28 16.16 -12.00
C ARG A 284 -14.73 15.86 -13.40
N PRO A 285 -14.87 16.79 -14.36
CA PRO A 285 -14.33 16.63 -15.70
C PRO A 285 -12.81 16.85 -15.77
N THR A 286 -12.20 16.35 -16.84
CA THR A 286 -10.86 16.73 -17.32
C THR A 286 -10.95 18.07 -18.07
N MET A 287 -9.96 18.94 -17.94
CA MET A 287 -9.81 20.11 -18.82
C MET A 287 -8.94 19.71 -20.03
N TYR A 288 -9.43 19.87 -21.26
CA TYR A 288 -8.59 19.98 -22.44
C TYR A 288 -8.43 21.45 -22.81
N VAL A 289 -7.19 21.90 -22.98
CA VAL A 289 -6.86 23.29 -23.30
C VAL A 289 -5.49 23.39 -23.96
N ASN A 290 -5.30 24.31 -24.90
CA ASN A 290 -3.98 24.59 -25.47
C ASN A 290 -3.12 25.50 -24.57
N GLY A 291 -1.80 25.43 -24.71
CA GLY A 291 -0.86 26.19 -23.87
C GLY A 291 -1.05 27.72 -23.87
N ASN A 292 -1.66 28.30 -24.91
CA ASN A 292 -1.99 29.73 -24.92
C ASN A 292 -3.21 30.03 -24.04
N TYR A 293 -4.30 29.28 -24.20
CA TYR A 293 -5.50 29.44 -23.37
C TYR A 293 -5.21 29.12 -21.89
N ALA A 294 -4.37 28.12 -21.62
CA ALA A 294 -3.94 27.80 -20.26
C ALA A 294 -3.18 28.98 -19.62
N LEU A 295 -2.10 29.44 -20.26
CA LEU A 295 -1.20 30.45 -19.69
C LEU A 295 -1.79 31.87 -19.70
N ASN A 296 -2.33 32.32 -20.83
CA ASN A 296 -2.68 33.72 -21.04
C ASN A 296 -4.14 34.04 -20.66
N VAL A 297 -5.07 33.13 -20.95
CA VAL A 297 -6.51 33.35 -20.69
C VAL A 297 -6.89 32.86 -19.29
N LEU A 298 -6.78 31.55 -19.00
CA LEU A 298 -7.09 31.02 -17.67
C LEU A 298 -6.07 31.49 -16.60
N GLY A 299 -4.81 31.72 -16.98
CA GLY A 299 -3.79 32.31 -16.11
C GLY A 299 -4.01 33.80 -15.81
N GLY A 300 -4.62 34.55 -16.74
CA GLY A 300 -5.01 35.96 -16.54
C GLY A 300 -6.16 36.14 -15.53
N ALA A 301 -6.94 35.09 -15.28
CA ALA A 301 -8.01 35.10 -14.28
C ALA A 301 -7.48 35.33 -12.86
N THR A 302 -8.32 35.91 -12.01
CA THR A 302 -7.98 36.19 -10.60
C THR A 302 -7.61 34.92 -9.83
N VAL A 303 -6.71 35.05 -8.85
CA VAL A 303 -6.21 33.92 -8.03
C VAL A 303 -7.35 33.08 -7.44
N ALA A 304 -8.45 33.70 -7.00
CA ALA A 304 -9.62 33.00 -6.48
C ALA A 304 -10.31 32.08 -7.52
N ARG A 305 -10.25 32.41 -8.82
CA ARG A 305 -10.74 31.57 -9.92
C ARG A 305 -9.76 30.48 -10.30
N ARG A 306 -8.46 30.77 -10.31
CA ARG A 306 -7.43 29.74 -10.53
C ARG A 306 -7.42 28.70 -9.41
N ASP A 307 -7.62 29.14 -8.17
CA ASP A 307 -7.86 28.27 -7.01
C ASP A 307 -9.08 27.36 -7.20
N GLN A 308 -10.19 27.89 -7.72
CA GLN A 308 -11.39 27.09 -8.03
C GLN A 308 -11.16 26.12 -9.20
N LEU A 309 -10.39 26.52 -10.22
CA LEU A 309 -10.09 25.70 -11.40
C LEU A 309 -9.18 24.51 -11.08
N ALA A 310 -8.06 24.75 -10.38
CA ALA A 310 -6.89 23.87 -10.43
C ALA A 310 -6.22 23.53 -9.08
N LYS A 311 -6.58 24.18 -7.95
CA LYS A 311 -5.92 23.93 -6.66
C LYS A 311 -6.19 22.51 -6.14
N PRO A 312 -5.16 21.66 -5.94
CA PRO A 312 -5.37 20.32 -5.40
C PRO A 312 -6.11 20.34 -4.05
N ALA A 313 -7.07 19.42 -3.87
CA ALA A 313 -7.67 19.17 -2.57
C ALA A 313 -6.60 18.72 -1.56
N ALA A 314 -6.83 18.98 -0.26
CA ALA A 314 -5.86 18.68 0.80
C ALA A 314 -5.51 17.17 0.94
N ALA A 315 -6.35 16.28 0.39
CA ALA A 315 -6.10 14.85 0.28
C ALA A 315 -6.57 14.34 -1.10
N PRO A 316 -5.71 14.34 -2.13
CA PRO A 316 -6.05 13.78 -3.44
C PRO A 316 -6.00 12.22 -3.40
N PRO A 317 -6.72 11.53 -4.31
CA PRO A 317 -7.77 12.05 -5.18
C PRO A 317 -9.02 12.45 -4.38
N SER A 318 -9.80 13.40 -4.90
CA SER A 318 -11.10 13.83 -4.38
C SER A 318 -12.01 14.16 -5.54
N ILE A 319 -13.33 13.96 -5.38
CA ILE A 319 -14.35 14.43 -6.33
C ILE A 319 -14.84 15.85 -6.02
N THR A 320 -14.53 16.36 -4.84
CA THR A 320 -15.11 17.60 -4.30
C THR A 320 -14.56 18.84 -5.02
N GLY A 321 -13.25 18.85 -5.23
CA GLY A 321 -12.50 19.90 -5.91
C GLY A 321 -11.07 19.45 -6.26
N PRO A 322 -10.34 20.21 -7.08
CA PRO A 322 -10.79 21.44 -7.76
C PRO A 322 -11.81 21.16 -8.87
N ALA A 323 -12.28 22.20 -9.58
CA ALA A 323 -13.18 22.03 -10.71
C ALA A 323 -12.59 21.11 -11.81
N TYR A 324 -11.27 21.14 -12.01
CA TYR A 324 -10.57 20.33 -13.00
C TYR A 324 -9.33 19.65 -12.38
N PRO A 325 -9.51 18.48 -11.71
CA PRO A 325 -8.43 17.75 -11.05
C PRO A 325 -7.47 17.06 -12.05
N GLN A 326 -7.80 17.08 -13.34
CA GLN A 326 -6.97 16.54 -14.42
C GLN A 326 -6.83 17.57 -15.54
N LEU A 327 -5.61 17.74 -16.03
CA LEU A 327 -5.28 18.57 -17.18
C LEU A 327 -4.83 17.70 -18.36
N TRP A 328 -5.47 17.90 -19.50
CA TRP A 328 -5.04 17.47 -20.83
C TRP A 328 -4.56 18.72 -21.58
N ILE A 329 -3.27 18.80 -21.88
CA ILE A 329 -2.66 19.98 -22.48
C ILE A 329 -2.41 19.75 -23.99
N ALA A 330 -2.71 20.75 -24.82
CA ALA A 330 -2.32 20.77 -26.23
C ALA A 330 -1.08 21.66 -26.47
N ARG A 331 -0.03 21.07 -27.05
CA ARG A 331 1.18 21.75 -27.56
C ARG A 331 1.87 20.83 -28.57
N TYR A 332 2.11 21.29 -29.80
CA TYR A 332 2.56 20.42 -30.88
C TYR A 332 4.01 20.68 -31.32
N PRO A 333 5.04 20.09 -30.67
CA PRO A 333 6.41 20.17 -31.15
C PRO A 333 6.58 19.36 -32.46
N ASN A 334 7.48 19.81 -33.33
CA ASN A 334 7.99 19.03 -34.47
C ASN A 334 6.97 18.60 -35.56
N GLN A 335 5.79 19.21 -35.66
CA GLN A 335 4.78 18.90 -36.71
C GLN A 335 5.18 19.28 -38.17
N ALA A 336 6.46 19.56 -38.44
CA ALA A 336 6.95 19.90 -39.78
C ALA A 336 6.90 18.73 -40.78
N ASN A 337 6.80 17.49 -40.29
CA ASN A 337 6.55 16.30 -41.12
C ASN A 337 5.49 15.39 -40.46
N PRO A 338 4.23 15.40 -40.95
CA PRO A 338 3.14 14.52 -40.51
C PRO A 338 3.51 13.03 -40.43
N ASP A 339 4.36 12.56 -41.35
CA ASP A 339 4.71 11.15 -41.51
C ASP A 339 5.91 10.72 -40.64
N ALA A 340 6.49 11.64 -39.86
CA ALA A 340 7.68 11.41 -39.03
C ALA A 340 7.61 12.08 -37.63
N ILE A 341 6.41 12.24 -37.07
CA ILE A 341 6.24 12.80 -35.73
C ILE A 341 6.63 11.76 -34.67
N ASN A 342 7.76 11.99 -34.00
CA ASN A 342 8.23 11.15 -32.90
C ASN A 342 7.25 11.11 -31.72
N VAL A 343 7.13 9.95 -31.07
CA VAL A 343 6.49 9.81 -29.75
C VAL A 343 7.22 10.68 -28.74
N GLN A 344 6.50 11.51 -27.99
CA GLN A 344 7.12 12.46 -27.07
C GLN A 344 7.45 11.83 -25.71
N THR A 345 8.74 11.86 -25.37
CA THR A 345 9.31 11.43 -24.08
C THR A 345 9.65 12.59 -23.14
N GLY A 346 9.87 13.79 -23.69
CA GLY A 346 10.03 15.06 -22.94
C GLY A 346 8.72 15.58 -22.36
N ASN A 347 8.61 16.85 -21.95
CA ASN A 347 7.40 17.41 -21.35
C ASN A 347 6.78 18.55 -22.19
N PRO A 348 5.47 18.82 -22.03
CA PRO A 348 4.82 19.98 -22.65
C PRO A 348 5.47 21.32 -22.31
N ASN A 349 6.13 21.49 -21.16
CA ASN A 349 6.90 22.70 -20.83
C ASN A 349 8.39 22.66 -21.27
N ASP A 350 8.88 21.61 -21.95
CA ASP A 350 10.28 21.57 -22.38
C ASP A 350 10.60 22.74 -23.32
N GLY A 351 11.59 23.56 -22.94
CA GLY A 351 11.97 24.80 -23.64
C GLY A 351 11.11 26.03 -23.31
N LEU A 352 10.19 25.96 -22.35
CA LEU A 352 9.32 27.05 -21.90
C LEU A 352 9.41 27.22 -20.37
N ALA A 353 9.10 28.41 -19.86
CA ALA A 353 9.10 28.69 -18.42
C ALA A 353 7.79 28.25 -17.73
N THR A 354 6.66 28.46 -18.41
CA THR A 354 5.30 28.09 -17.99
C THR A 354 4.51 27.65 -19.21
N VAL A 355 3.50 26.80 -19.01
CA VAL A 355 2.57 26.36 -20.08
C VAL A 355 1.25 25.81 -19.54
N TYR A 356 1.18 25.50 -18.24
CA TYR A 356 0.02 24.89 -17.60
C TYR A 356 -0.90 25.93 -16.95
N GLY A 357 -0.46 27.18 -16.76
CA GLY A 357 -1.32 28.29 -16.33
C GLY A 357 -1.79 28.13 -14.89
N PRO A 358 -3.10 28.10 -14.58
CA PRO A 358 -3.61 27.86 -13.22
C PRO A 358 -2.99 26.64 -12.53
N TRP A 359 -2.60 25.61 -13.27
CA TRP A 359 -2.03 24.38 -12.71
C TRP A 359 -0.53 24.52 -12.37
N ASP A 360 0.18 25.55 -12.86
CA ASP A 360 1.56 25.87 -12.47
C ASP A 360 1.63 26.43 -11.01
N ASP A 361 0.55 27.03 -10.49
CA ASP A 361 0.51 27.75 -9.19
C ASP A 361 0.72 26.84 -7.95
N TYR A 362 0.63 25.51 -8.08
CA TYR A 362 0.52 24.57 -6.95
C TYR A 362 1.71 23.62 -6.76
N GLY A 363 2.88 23.96 -7.32
CA GLY A 363 4.16 23.34 -6.97
C GLY A 363 4.44 21.97 -7.59
N SER A 364 3.56 21.43 -8.42
CA SER A 364 3.91 20.37 -9.36
C SER A 364 4.56 20.98 -10.60
N SER A 365 5.75 20.52 -10.98
CA SER A 365 6.41 20.95 -12.22
C SER A 365 5.84 20.28 -13.47
N GLN A 366 5.00 19.25 -13.31
CA GLN A 366 4.33 18.48 -14.37
C GLN A 366 2.90 18.09 -13.94
N PRO A 367 1.95 19.06 -13.83
CA PRO A 367 0.59 18.83 -13.37
C PRO A 367 -0.35 18.21 -14.43
N TRP A 368 0.12 17.99 -15.66
CA TRP A 368 -0.65 17.41 -16.75
C TRP A 368 -0.76 15.88 -16.62
N MET A 369 -1.89 15.34 -17.05
CA MET A 369 -2.18 13.90 -17.10
C MET A 369 -2.05 13.38 -18.53
N PHE A 370 -2.59 14.14 -19.50
CA PHE A 370 -2.58 13.83 -20.92
C PHE A 370 -1.94 14.98 -21.72
N TRP A 371 -1.32 14.67 -22.84
CA TRP A 371 -0.74 15.66 -23.74
C TRP A 371 -1.04 15.32 -25.20
N GLN A 372 -1.81 16.19 -25.87
CA GLN A 372 -1.95 16.16 -27.32
C GLN A 372 -0.72 16.82 -27.94
N TYR A 373 0.12 16.00 -28.58
CA TYR A 373 1.44 16.41 -29.08
C TYR A 373 1.50 16.56 -30.59
N ALA A 374 0.45 16.15 -31.30
CA ALA A 374 0.28 16.38 -32.72
C ALA A 374 -1.20 16.32 -33.12
N SER A 375 -1.52 17.03 -34.19
CA SER A 375 -2.81 17.10 -34.88
C SER A 375 -2.71 16.75 -36.37
N THR A 376 -1.50 16.41 -36.84
CA THR A 376 -1.24 15.89 -38.19
C THR A 376 -0.65 14.47 -38.18
N GLY A 377 -0.66 13.79 -37.02
CA GLY A 377 -0.13 12.43 -36.88
C GLY A 377 -0.89 11.43 -37.78
N ARG A 378 -0.17 10.45 -38.32
CA ARG A 378 -0.73 9.46 -39.26
C ARG A 378 -0.39 8.04 -38.85
N LEU A 379 -1.32 7.12 -39.08
CA LEU A 379 -1.18 5.69 -38.75
C LEU A 379 -1.56 4.86 -39.97
N THR A 380 -0.73 3.88 -40.32
CA THR A 380 -0.95 2.98 -41.47
C THR A 380 -2.31 2.27 -41.37
N SER A 381 -2.73 1.92 -40.15
CA SER A 381 -4.01 1.26 -39.88
C SER A 381 -5.25 2.13 -40.15
N PHE A 382 -5.10 3.47 -40.28
CA PHE A 382 -6.19 4.41 -40.54
C PHE A 382 -5.99 5.07 -41.92
N ASN A 383 -6.95 4.84 -42.83
CA ASN A 383 -6.93 5.37 -44.21
C ASN A 383 -5.59 5.15 -44.96
N SER A 384 -4.89 4.05 -44.66
CA SER A 384 -3.55 3.73 -45.18
C SER A 384 -2.50 4.83 -44.93
N GLY A 385 -2.61 5.57 -43.81
CA GLY A 385 -1.76 6.72 -43.47
C GLY A 385 -2.15 8.04 -44.13
N ASN A 386 -3.14 8.07 -45.03
CA ASN A 386 -3.49 9.27 -45.82
C ASN A 386 -4.46 10.23 -45.10
N SER A 387 -4.58 10.16 -43.78
CA SER A 387 -5.50 11.02 -43.02
C SER A 387 -4.96 11.30 -41.62
N ASN A 388 -5.13 12.55 -41.20
CA ASN A 388 -4.60 13.04 -39.94
C ASN A 388 -5.42 12.52 -38.74
N LEU A 389 -4.71 12.28 -37.65
CA LEU A 389 -5.19 11.92 -36.33
C LEU A 389 -4.47 12.76 -35.30
N ASP A 390 -5.22 13.17 -34.29
CA ASP A 390 -4.70 13.82 -33.11
C ASP A 390 -4.04 12.77 -32.21
N PHE A 391 -2.78 12.99 -31.82
CA PHE A 391 -1.95 12.01 -31.11
C PHE A 391 -1.72 12.44 -29.67
N ASN A 392 -1.95 11.50 -28.74
CA ASN A 392 -1.81 11.74 -27.30
C ASN A 392 -0.74 10.85 -26.66
N VAL A 393 -0.06 11.39 -25.64
CA VAL A 393 0.64 10.60 -24.62
C VAL A 393 0.05 10.87 -23.24
N LEU A 394 0.09 9.86 -22.39
CA LEU A 394 -0.17 9.97 -20.95
C LEU A 394 1.13 10.33 -20.21
N ASN A 395 1.07 11.06 -19.10
CA ASN A 395 2.23 11.36 -18.23
C ASN A 395 2.74 10.14 -17.43
N GLY A 396 2.37 8.92 -17.81
CA GLY A 396 2.77 7.70 -17.12
C GLY A 396 2.47 6.41 -17.87
N GLY A 397 2.48 5.30 -17.14
CA GLY A 397 2.20 3.96 -17.64
C GLY A 397 0.74 3.50 -17.45
N MET A 398 0.52 2.19 -17.51
CA MET A 398 -0.81 1.58 -17.53
C MET A 398 -1.54 1.64 -16.18
N GLU A 399 -0.83 1.62 -15.05
CA GLU A 399 -1.45 1.82 -13.74
C GLU A 399 -1.74 3.30 -13.48
N PHE A 400 -0.93 4.21 -14.02
CA PHE A 400 -1.26 5.64 -14.03
C PHE A 400 -2.52 5.93 -14.87
N LEU A 401 -2.73 5.23 -15.98
CA LEU A 401 -3.96 5.38 -16.80
C LEU A 401 -5.21 4.95 -16.01
N LYS A 402 -5.11 3.84 -15.28
CA LYS A 402 -6.20 3.34 -14.42
C LYS A 402 -6.49 4.23 -13.22
N ASP A 403 -5.54 5.06 -12.80
CA ASP A 403 -5.79 6.11 -11.80
C ASP A 403 -6.62 7.28 -12.37
N GLN A 404 -6.60 7.49 -13.69
CA GLN A 404 -7.36 8.56 -14.32
C GLN A 404 -8.84 8.22 -14.58
N LEU A 405 -9.23 6.94 -14.48
CA LEU A 405 -10.60 6.49 -14.75
C LEU A 405 -11.61 7.13 -13.79
N VAL A 406 -12.85 7.27 -14.27
CA VAL A 406 -13.98 7.73 -13.45
C VAL A 406 -14.09 6.89 -12.18
N PRO A 407 -14.00 7.48 -10.97
CA PRO A 407 -14.05 6.74 -9.73
C PRO A 407 -15.47 6.24 -9.44
N ALA A 408 -15.56 5.09 -8.78
CA ALA A 408 -16.78 4.59 -8.17
C ALA A 408 -17.05 5.39 -6.88
N VAL A 409 -18.15 6.14 -6.85
CA VAL A 409 -18.47 7.04 -5.74
C VAL A 409 -19.90 6.85 -5.25
N TRP A 410 -20.10 7.14 -3.97
CA TRP A 410 -21.41 7.09 -3.34
C TRP A 410 -22.30 8.23 -3.86
N TRP A 411 -23.55 7.91 -4.18
CA TRP A 411 -24.41 8.76 -5.01
C TRP A 411 -25.21 9.80 -4.21
N GLY A 412 -25.85 9.34 -3.14
CA GLY A 412 -26.71 10.12 -2.26
C GLY A 412 -26.03 10.51 -0.95
N ASP A 413 -26.64 11.44 -0.22
CA ASP A 413 -26.13 11.95 1.05
C ASP A 413 -26.74 11.18 2.24
N SER A 414 -26.76 9.84 2.15
CA SER A 414 -27.32 8.94 3.16
C SER A 414 -26.52 7.64 3.33
N SER A 415 -26.46 7.13 4.55
CA SER A 415 -25.86 5.83 4.90
C SER A 415 -26.62 4.66 4.25
N GLY A 416 -25.91 3.59 3.88
CA GLY A 416 -26.53 2.45 3.21
C GLY A 416 -25.59 1.27 2.92
N ASN A 417 -26.10 0.28 2.20
CA ASN A 417 -25.37 -0.97 1.93
C ASN A 417 -24.55 -0.90 0.63
N TRP A 418 -23.32 -1.43 0.66
CA TRP A 418 -22.43 -1.55 -0.51
C TRP A 418 -23.05 -2.36 -1.65
N SER A 419 -23.85 -3.39 -1.34
CA SER A 419 -24.53 -4.24 -2.34
C SER A 419 -25.76 -3.59 -2.99
N THR A 420 -26.22 -2.43 -2.53
CA THR A 420 -27.35 -1.72 -3.14
C THR A 420 -26.87 -0.96 -4.38
N LEU A 421 -27.28 -1.43 -5.56
CA LEU A 421 -26.83 -0.89 -6.86
C LEU A 421 -27.00 0.63 -6.98
N THR A 422 -28.17 1.16 -6.62
CA THR A 422 -28.53 2.58 -6.74
C THR A 422 -27.82 3.51 -5.75
N ASN A 423 -26.96 2.99 -4.86
CA ASN A 423 -26.13 3.81 -3.98
C ASN A 423 -24.84 4.30 -4.67
N TRP A 424 -24.51 3.78 -5.86
CA TRP A 424 -23.27 4.09 -6.58
C TRP A 424 -23.54 4.84 -7.90
N ASN A 425 -22.62 5.72 -8.31
CA ASN A 425 -22.65 6.31 -9.65
C ASN A 425 -22.64 5.25 -10.77
N SER A 426 -21.85 4.19 -10.61
CA SER A 426 -21.79 3.04 -11.53
C SER A 426 -23.11 2.28 -11.67
N GLY A 427 -23.96 2.33 -10.65
CA GLY A 427 -25.25 1.63 -10.58
C GLY A 427 -26.47 2.49 -10.89
N GLN A 428 -26.29 3.77 -11.25
CA GLN A 428 -27.41 4.59 -11.71
C GLN A 428 -27.94 4.10 -13.06
N PRO A 429 -29.26 4.25 -13.33
CA PRO A 429 -29.84 4.02 -14.64
C PRO A 429 -29.10 4.73 -15.78
N VAL A 430 -29.32 4.27 -17.00
CA VAL A 430 -28.64 4.81 -18.19
C VAL A 430 -29.68 5.34 -19.16
N THR A 431 -29.68 6.66 -19.35
CA THR A 431 -30.49 7.34 -20.37
C THR A 431 -29.81 7.19 -21.73
N ALA A 432 -30.60 6.95 -22.78
CA ALA A 432 -30.10 6.95 -24.15
C ALA A 432 -29.87 8.39 -24.67
N PRO A 433 -28.89 8.60 -25.58
CA PRO A 433 -28.68 9.89 -26.22
C PRO A 433 -29.94 10.45 -26.88
N VAL A 434 -30.20 11.74 -26.67
CA VAL A 434 -31.39 12.42 -27.20
C VAL A 434 -31.09 12.98 -28.59
N SER A 435 -31.65 12.36 -29.64
CA SER A 435 -31.61 12.91 -31.00
C SER A 435 -32.48 14.18 -31.08
N ALA A 436 -31.85 15.35 -31.01
CA ALA A 436 -32.55 16.62 -31.07
C ALA A 436 -33.07 16.94 -32.49
N SER A 437 -34.14 17.74 -32.58
CA SER A 437 -34.75 18.09 -33.87
C SER A 437 -33.76 18.81 -34.79
N GLY A 438 -33.62 18.33 -36.02
CA GLY A 438 -32.68 18.87 -37.03
C GLY A 438 -31.24 18.36 -36.92
N GLN A 439 -30.87 17.63 -35.85
CA GLN A 439 -29.61 16.89 -35.77
C GLN A 439 -29.65 15.65 -36.67
N LEU A 440 -28.47 15.08 -36.95
CA LEU A 440 -28.34 13.87 -37.75
C LEU A 440 -28.58 12.60 -36.93
N ALA A 441 -29.07 11.54 -37.60
CA ALA A 441 -29.26 10.25 -36.97
C ALA A 441 -27.89 9.62 -36.58
N PRO A 442 -27.72 9.15 -35.32
CA PRO A 442 -26.52 8.42 -34.91
C PRO A 442 -26.29 7.17 -35.78
N ILE A 443 -25.04 6.95 -36.21
CA ILE A 443 -24.71 5.85 -37.11
C ILE A 443 -24.18 4.64 -36.32
N GLY A 444 -24.68 3.44 -36.66
CA GLY A 444 -24.23 2.17 -36.09
C GLY A 444 -24.86 1.84 -34.73
N THR A 445 -24.37 0.76 -34.11
CA THR A 445 -24.92 0.26 -32.84
C THR A 445 -24.83 1.29 -31.72
N GLN A 446 -25.94 1.48 -31.00
CA GLN A 446 -26.05 2.43 -29.89
C GLN A 446 -26.02 1.68 -28.54
N THR A 447 -25.02 0.82 -28.31
CA THR A 447 -24.96 0.03 -27.06
C THR A 447 -24.49 0.90 -25.91
N LEU A 448 -25.26 0.91 -24.82
CA LEU A 448 -24.97 1.66 -23.60
C LEU A 448 -24.40 0.71 -22.52
N PRO A 449 -23.55 1.18 -21.60
CA PRO A 449 -23.01 0.36 -20.53
C PRO A 449 -24.11 -0.07 -19.55
N THR A 450 -24.02 -1.28 -19.01
CA THR A 450 -24.96 -1.78 -18.00
C THR A 450 -24.63 -1.21 -16.61
N PRO A 451 -25.63 -0.74 -15.82
CA PRO A 451 -25.41 -0.36 -14.43
C PRO A 451 -24.84 -1.53 -13.62
N ARG A 452 -23.78 -1.28 -12.84
CA ARG A 452 -23.06 -2.32 -12.08
C ARG A 452 -22.57 -1.84 -10.72
N LEU A 453 -22.36 -2.78 -9.80
CA LEU A 453 -21.66 -2.52 -8.54
C LEU A 453 -20.16 -2.25 -8.79
N PRO A 454 -19.47 -1.55 -7.86
CA PRO A 454 -18.02 -1.49 -7.86
C PRO A 454 -17.43 -2.89 -7.70
N GLY A 455 -16.40 -3.20 -8.49
CA GLY A 455 -15.74 -4.51 -8.47
C GLY A 455 -16.52 -5.65 -9.14
N ALA A 456 -17.61 -5.33 -9.85
CA ALA A 456 -18.33 -6.32 -10.67
C ALA A 456 -17.45 -6.84 -11.82
N SER A 457 -17.59 -8.12 -12.14
CA SER A 457 -16.83 -8.76 -13.22
C SER A 457 -17.17 -8.17 -14.60
N GLY A 458 -16.14 -8.03 -15.44
CA GLY A 458 -16.27 -7.58 -16.82
C GLY A 458 -15.00 -7.89 -17.62
N SER A 459 -15.01 -7.59 -18.91
CA SER A 459 -13.89 -7.77 -19.83
C SER A 459 -13.24 -6.44 -20.19
N GLY A 460 -11.92 -6.44 -20.37
CA GLY A 460 -11.18 -5.27 -20.83
C GLY A 460 -11.31 -4.03 -19.92
N PRO A 461 -11.15 -2.82 -20.49
CA PRO A 461 -11.18 -1.53 -19.77
C PRO A 461 -12.35 -1.29 -18.82
N THR A 462 -13.53 -1.83 -19.12
CA THR A 462 -14.77 -1.59 -18.35
C THR A 462 -14.99 -2.56 -17.20
N SER A 463 -14.06 -3.50 -16.96
CA SER A 463 -14.09 -4.42 -15.82
C SER A 463 -14.00 -3.68 -14.49
N GLY A 464 -14.90 -4.00 -13.54
CA GLY A 464 -14.89 -3.40 -12.20
C GLY A 464 -13.65 -3.73 -11.37
N GLN A 465 -12.85 -4.71 -11.80
CA GLN A 465 -11.52 -4.97 -11.22
C GLN A 465 -10.52 -3.82 -11.42
N PHE A 466 -10.85 -2.80 -12.22
CA PHE A 466 -10.09 -1.55 -12.35
C PHE A 466 -10.70 -0.37 -11.57
N ASP A 467 -11.83 -0.55 -10.87
CA ASP A 467 -12.51 0.54 -10.15
C ASP A 467 -11.66 1.10 -9.00
N THR A 468 -11.38 2.40 -9.04
CA THR A 468 -10.98 3.17 -7.86
C THR A 468 -12.24 3.62 -7.13
N VAL A 469 -12.46 3.14 -5.90
CA VAL A 469 -13.56 3.58 -5.04
C VAL A 469 -13.12 4.78 -4.20
N ILE A 470 -13.92 5.84 -4.18
CA ILE A 470 -13.71 7.02 -3.33
C ILE A 470 -14.98 7.27 -2.52
N LEU A 471 -14.83 7.22 -1.19
CA LEU A 471 -15.84 7.61 -0.21
C LEU A 471 -15.46 9.01 0.29
N ASP A 472 -16.18 10.04 -0.16
CA ASP A 472 -15.82 11.46 -0.05
C ASP A 472 -17.03 12.40 -0.32
N ARG A 473 -18.11 12.33 0.48
CA ARG A 473 -19.20 13.32 0.51
C ARG A 473 -18.90 14.39 1.58
N PRO A 474 -18.40 15.59 1.23
CA PRO A 474 -18.06 16.63 2.21
C PRO A 474 -19.31 17.28 2.84
N THR A 475 -20.50 16.95 2.32
CA THR A 475 -21.81 17.50 2.67
C THR A 475 -22.59 16.68 3.70
N ALA A 476 -22.14 15.47 4.04
CA ALA A 476 -22.87 14.59 4.97
C ALA A 476 -21.94 13.62 5.71
N ASP A 477 -22.24 13.33 6.98
CA ASP A 477 -21.57 12.28 7.75
C ASP A 477 -22.30 10.94 7.52
N ILE A 478 -21.90 10.22 6.47
CA ILE A 478 -22.51 8.95 6.07
C ILE A 478 -21.67 7.74 6.48
N THR A 479 -22.34 6.59 6.57
CA THR A 479 -21.71 5.29 6.77
C THR A 479 -22.08 4.33 5.65
N VAL A 480 -21.08 3.92 4.86
CA VAL A 480 -21.19 2.84 3.87
C VAL A 480 -20.96 1.51 4.58
N THR A 481 -21.88 0.55 4.38
CA THR A 481 -21.86 -0.75 5.06
C THR A 481 -21.73 -1.92 4.08
N LEU A 482 -20.66 -2.70 4.18
CA LEU A 482 -20.48 -3.98 3.48
C LEU A 482 -20.81 -5.12 4.46
N SER A 483 -21.99 -5.71 4.32
CA SER A 483 -22.49 -6.78 5.23
C SER A 483 -22.28 -8.19 4.68
N THR A 484 -22.18 -8.32 3.36
CA THR A 484 -22.36 -9.57 2.60
C THR A 484 -21.66 -9.44 1.24
N GLY A 485 -21.61 -10.54 0.49
CA GLY A 485 -21.00 -10.56 -0.85
C GLY A 485 -19.48 -10.71 -0.84
N THR A 486 -18.91 -10.72 -2.04
CA THR A 486 -17.46 -10.75 -2.29
C THR A 486 -17.16 -9.78 -3.43
N HIS A 487 -16.34 -8.77 -3.16
CA HIS A 487 -16.06 -7.68 -4.09
C HIS A 487 -14.56 -7.59 -4.38
N THR A 488 -14.17 -7.30 -5.62
CA THR A 488 -12.76 -7.10 -6.01
C THR A 488 -12.63 -5.80 -6.80
N ILE A 489 -12.15 -4.75 -6.14
CA ILE A 489 -11.91 -3.40 -6.70
C ILE A 489 -10.40 -3.16 -6.85
N ARG A 490 -10.02 -2.08 -7.52
CA ARG A 490 -8.60 -1.72 -7.69
C ARG A 490 -8.05 -0.98 -6.49
N LYS A 491 -8.66 0.15 -6.11
CA LYS A 491 -8.23 1.03 -5.01
C LYS A 491 -9.40 1.47 -4.14
N LEU A 492 -9.13 1.86 -2.90
CA LEU A 492 -10.16 2.37 -1.97
C LEU A 492 -9.64 3.55 -1.13
N TYR A 493 -10.31 4.69 -1.22
CA TYR A 493 -10.09 5.86 -0.37
C TYR A 493 -11.29 6.03 0.58
N VAL A 494 -11.05 5.87 1.88
CA VAL A 494 -12.07 5.99 2.94
C VAL A 494 -11.91 7.35 3.61
N ARG A 495 -12.62 8.38 3.14
CA ARG A 495 -12.71 9.70 3.78
C ARG A 495 -13.99 9.88 4.62
N GLU A 496 -14.83 8.85 4.66
CA GLU A 496 -16.13 8.77 5.34
C GLU A 496 -16.22 7.53 6.25
N GLY A 497 -17.35 7.33 6.94
CA GLY A 497 -17.59 6.11 7.70
C GLY A 497 -17.68 4.86 6.82
N PHE A 498 -16.83 3.86 7.08
CA PHE A 498 -16.90 2.57 6.38
C PHE A 498 -16.94 1.38 7.36
N VAL A 499 -17.98 0.55 7.25
CA VAL A 499 -18.24 -0.60 8.12
C VAL A 499 -18.30 -1.87 7.29
N MET A 500 -17.36 -2.78 7.51
CA MET A 500 -17.48 -4.17 7.08
C MET A 500 -18.07 -4.99 8.23
N SER A 501 -19.36 -5.32 8.15
CA SER A 501 -20.09 -6.14 9.15
C SER A 501 -20.20 -7.62 8.74
N GLY A 502 -19.74 -7.95 7.54
CA GLY A 502 -19.57 -9.31 7.03
C GLY A 502 -18.98 -9.26 5.62
N GLY A 503 -19.15 -10.33 4.84
CA GLY A 503 -18.68 -10.39 3.44
C GLY A 503 -17.16 -10.33 3.26
N ALA A 504 -16.73 -10.09 2.02
CA ALA A 504 -15.32 -9.98 1.65
C ALA A 504 -15.05 -8.83 0.67
N LEU A 505 -13.94 -8.12 0.88
CA LEU A 505 -13.45 -7.08 -0.01
C LEU A 505 -11.96 -7.31 -0.32
N THR A 506 -11.64 -7.37 -1.61
CA THR A 506 -10.28 -7.38 -2.13
C THR A 506 -10.00 -6.06 -2.85
N VAL A 507 -8.91 -5.40 -2.48
CA VAL A 507 -8.36 -4.20 -3.13
C VAL A 507 -7.09 -4.63 -3.86
N ASN A 508 -7.22 -4.93 -5.16
CA ASN A 508 -6.27 -5.76 -5.91
C ASN A 508 -5.00 -5.03 -6.38
N TYR A 509 -4.94 -3.70 -6.27
CA TYR A 509 -3.78 -2.93 -6.71
C TYR A 509 -2.52 -3.24 -5.87
N VAL A 510 -1.43 -3.53 -6.56
CA VAL A 510 -0.07 -3.61 -6.01
C VAL A 510 0.65 -2.30 -6.31
N PRO A 511 1.25 -1.61 -5.32
CA PRO A 511 1.98 -0.36 -5.54
C PRO A 511 3.10 -0.45 -6.57
N VAL A 512 3.09 0.48 -7.52
CA VAL A 512 4.13 0.67 -8.54
C VAL A 512 4.55 2.14 -8.62
N ALA A 513 5.80 2.40 -9.03
CA ALA A 513 6.41 3.74 -8.98
C ALA A 513 5.75 4.80 -9.90
N GLU A 514 4.92 4.37 -10.86
CA GLU A 514 4.11 5.24 -11.73
C GLU A 514 2.73 5.61 -11.15
N SER A 515 2.42 5.17 -9.92
CA SER A 515 1.10 5.26 -9.32
C SER A 515 1.22 5.35 -7.80
N THR A 516 0.10 5.26 -7.05
CA THR A 516 0.09 5.56 -5.60
C THR A 516 0.83 4.51 -4.76
N PRO A 517 1.46 4.91 -3.64
CA PRO A 517 2.23 3.99 -2.78
C PRO A 517 1.34 3.06 -1.93
N MET A 518 0.02 3.30 -1.89
CA MET A 518 -0.97 2.48 -1.20
C MET A 518 -2.04 1.95 -2.17
N SER A 519 -2.59 0.78 -1.85
CA SER A 519 -3.83 0.24 -2.43
C SER A 519 -5.07 0.84 -1.78
N MET A 520 -4.95 1.13 -0.48
CA MET A 520 -6.05 1.62 0.35
C MET A 520 -5.58 2.72 1.30
N GLN A 521 -6.39 3.77 1.48
CA GLN A 521 -6.17 4.83 2.48
C GLN A 521 -7.37 4.95 3.41
N VAL A 522 -7.12 4.97 4.72
CA VAL A 522 -8.10 5.21 5.79
C VAL A 522 -7.87 6.60 6.37
N SER A 523 -8.61 7.57 5.82
CA SER A 523 -8.62 8.99 6.18
C SER A 523 -9.78 9.36 7.12
N SER A 524 -10.58 8.39 7.58
CA SER A 524 -11.75 8.59 8.44
C SER A 524 -12.04 7.34 9.30
N SER A 525 -13.27 7.18 9.82
CA SER A 525 -13.66 6.05 10.67
C SER A 525 -13.87 4.76 9.87
N MET A 526 -13.14 3.69 10.23
CA MET A 526 -13.32 2.38 9.61
C MET A 526 -13.42 1.26 10.64
N SER A 527 -14.33 0.31 10.40
CA SER A 527 -14.43 -0.93 11.19
C SER A 527 -14.63 -2.18 10.33
N ILE A 528 -14.12 -3.31 10.80
CA ILE A 528 -14.21 -4.65 10.18
C ILE A 528 -14.61 -5.64 11.27
N SER A 529 -15.67 -6.42 11.08
CA SER A 529 -16.29 -7.25 12.11
C SER A 529 -17.16 -8.37 11.52
N GLY A 530 -17.79 -9.20 12.36
CA GLY A 530 -18.73 -10.24 11.91
C GLY A 530 -18.12 -11.37 11.08
N GLY A 531 -16.80 -11.57 11.16
CA GLY A 531 -16.06 -12.51 10.31
C GLY A 531 -15.74 -11.96 8.91
N ALA A 532 -15.93 -10.65 8.68
CA ALA A 532 -15.61 -9.99 7.43
C ALA A 532 -14.12 -10.14 7.05
N ARG A 533 -13.84 -10.15 5.74
CA ARG A 533 -12.51 -10.38 5.18
C ARG A 533 -12.06 -9.17 4.35
N LEU A 534 -10.96 -8.53 4.74
CA LEU A 534 -10.32 -7.48 3.94
C LEU A 534 -8.98 -8.00 3.41
N SER A 535 -8.75 -7.84 2.11
CA SER A 535 -7.45 -8.13 1.46
C SER A 535 -6.97 -6.91 0.67
N ALA A 536 -5.76 -6.42 0.91
CA ALA A 536 -5.15 -5.31 0.18
C ALA A 536 -3.62 -5.35 0.35
N HIS A 537 -2.83 -5.13 -0.72
CA HIS A 537 -1.37 -5.19 -0.61
C HIS A 537 -0.82 -4.18 0.41
N THR A 538 -1.16 -2.90 0.24
CA THR A 538 -0.74 -1.81 1.15
C THR A 538 -1.94 -1.00 1.63
N ILE A 539 -2.16 -1.01 2.94
CA ILE A 539 -3.16 -0.21 3.65
C ILE A 539 -2.42 0.91 4.40
N GLN A 540 -2.78 2.17 4.14
CA GLN A 540 -2.36 3.32 4.94
C GLN A 540 -3.51 3.72 5.88
N VAL A 541 -3.20 3.96 7.16
CA VAL A 541 -4.10 4.63 8.11
C VAL A 541 -3.49 5.98 8.45
N ASP A 542 -4.24 7.06 8.24
CA ASP A 542 -3.75 8.43 8.44
C ASP A 542 -3.64 8.79 9.93
N ALA A 543 -2.88 9.85 10.22
CA ALA A 543 -2.75 10.37 11.58
C ALA A 543 -4.13 10.77 12.16
N ALA A 544 -4.29 10.62 13.47
CA ALA A 544 -5.56 10.76 14.20
C ALA A 544 -6.71 9.84 13.74
N ARG A 545 -6.47 8.82 12.90
CA ARG A 545 -7.48 7.84 12.48
C ARG A 545 -7.28 6.47 13.12
N THR A 546 -8.38 5.72 13.18
CA THR A 546 -8.42 4.39 13.78
C THR A 546 -9.06 3.40 12.83
N LEU A 547 -8.32 2.35 12.48
CA LEU A 547 -8.88 1.15 11.86
C LEU A 547 -9.28 0.19 12.98
N THR A 548 -10.55 -0.18 13.05
CA THR A 548 -11.09 -1.04 14.10
C THR A 548 -11.33 -2.45 13.58
N ALA A 549 -10.72 -3.47 14.19
CA ALA A 549 -10.97 -4.87 13.86
C ALA A 549 -11.65 -5.59 15.04
N GLY A 550 -12.91 -5.99 14.84
CA GLY A 550 -13.61 -6.98 15.65
C GLY A 550 -13.18 -8.39 15.27
N SER A 551 -14.13 -9.35 15.25
CA SER A 551 -13.88 -10.64 14.61
C SER A 551 -13.72 -10.45 13.10
N ALA A 552 -12.50 -10.64 12.57
CA ALA A 552 -12.13 -10.29 11.20
C ALA A 552 -10.97 -11.14 10.64
N SER A 553 -10.86 -11.20 9.31
CA SER A 553 -9.65 -11.66 8.61
C SER A 553 -9.03 -10.49 7.83
N LEU A 554 -7.74 -10.25 8.03
CA LEU A 554 -6.98 -9.17 7.38
C LEU A 554 -5.81 -9.78 6.59
N THR A 555 -5.76 -9.52 5.29
CA THR A 555 -4.67 -9.98 4.42
C THR A 555 -3.95 -8.78 3.82
N PHE A 556 -2.69 -8.56 4.17
CA PHE A 556 -1.89 -7.43 3.67
C PHE A 556 -0.39 -7.69 3.79
N ASP A 557 0.40 -7.14 2.86
CA ASP A 557 1.87 -7.15 2.96
C ASP A 557 2.34 -5.95 3.81
N THR A 558 1.62 -4.83 3.78
CA THR A 558 1.90 -3.66 4.63
C THR A 558 0.64 -2.99 5.16
N LEU A 559 0.57 -2.83 6.48
CA LEU A 559 -0.32 -1.90 7.18
C LEU A 559 0.53 -0.77 7.78
N ALA A 560 0.50 0.41 7.15
CA ALA A 560 1.23 1.59 7.56
C ALA A 560 0.36 2.48 8.46
N LEU A 561 0.67 2.50 9.76
CA LEU A 561 0.02 3.35 10.75
C LEU A 561 0.79 4.67 10.88
N SER A 562 0.24 5.76 10.32
CA SER A 562 0.93 7.05 10.24
C SER A 562 1.26 7.68 11.59
N ARG A 563 2.45 8.27 11.69
CA ARG A 563 2.89 9.11 12.81
C ARG A 563 2.08 10.40 12.91
N GLY A 564 1.91 10.91 14.12
CA GLY A 564 1.25 12.20 14.37
C GLY A 564 1.22 12.57 15.85
N THR A 565 0.79 13.79 16.17
CA THR A 565 0.52 14.21 17.55
C THR A 565 -0.52 13.31 18.21
N THR A 566 -1.59 13.01 17.48
CA THR A 566 -2.40 11.79 17.67
C THR A 566 -1.99 10.80 16.58
N PRO A 567 -1.31 9.68 16.90
CA PRO A 567 -0.88 8.71 15.90
C PRO A 567 -2.03 7.80 15.44
N ALA A 568 -1.87 7.22 14.25
CA ALA A 568 -2.80 6.23 13.71
C ALA A 568 -2.86 4.96 14.59
N THR A 569 -4.05 4.38 14.74
CA THR A 569 -4.28 3.22 15.63
C THR A 569 -4.94 2.06 14.91
N LEU A 570 -4.45 0.84 15.10
CA LEU A 570 -5.20 -0.40 14.86
C LEU A 570 -5.84 -0.84 16.19
N ALA A 571 -7.16 -0.72 16.30
CA ALA A 571 -7.89 -1.10 17.52
C ALA A 571 -8.51 -2.50 17.37
N LEU A 572 -8.05 -3.46 18.17
CA LEU A 572 -8.54 -4.84 18.17
C LEU A 572 -9.70 -4.97 19.17
N ASN A 573 -10.92 -4.76 18.68
CA ASN A 573 -12.18 -4.98 19.41
C ASN A 573 -12.59 -6.47 19.49
N GLY A 574 -11.90 -7.36 18.76
CA GLY A 574 -12.15 -8.80 18.74
C GLY A 574 -10.94 -9.59 18.23
N ASP A 575 -11.15 -10.88 18.01
CA ASP A 575 -10.09 -11.81 17.60
C ASP A 575 -9.90 -11.81 16.08
N VAL A 576 -8.66 -11.69 15.63
CA VAL A 576 -8.29 -11.47 14.23
C VAL A 576 -7.43 -12.59 13.66
N THR A 577 -7.61 -12.87 12.38
CA THR A 577 -6.64 -13.64 11.58
C THR A 577 -5.86 -12.67 10.69
N ILE A 578 -4.53 -12.77 10.69
CA ILE A 578 -3.64 -11.91 9.89
C ILE A 578 -2.70 -12.78 9.05
N ALA A 579 -2.53 -12.43 7.76
CA ALA A 579 -1.62 -13.09 6.82
C ALA A 579 -1.11 -12.11 5.76
N GLY A 580 0.06 -12.37 5.17
CA GLY A 580 0.50 -11.67 3.97
C GLY A 580 -0.21 -12.17 2.72
N THR A 581 -0.24 -11.36 1.65
CA THR A 581 -0.72 -11.82 0.34
C THR A 581 0.22 -12.91 -0.18
N SER A 582 -0.33 -13.94 -0.84
CA SER A 582 0.45 -15.05 -1.44
C SER A 582 1.42 -15.81 -0.51
N GLY A 583 1.31 -15.65 0.83
CA GLY A 583 2.24 -16.25 1.79
C GLY A 583 3.48 -15.40 2.12
N SER A 584 3.50 -14.12 1.74
CA SER A 584 4.46 -13.09 2.18
C SER A 584 4.37 -12.82 3.69
N THR A 585 5.36 -12.07 4.21
CA THR A 585 5.28 -11.43 5.54
C THR A 585 4.26 -10.29 5.55
N ALA A 586 3.24 -10.37 6.40
CA ALA A 586 2.43 -9.21 6.76
C ALA A 586 3.23 -8.28 7.69
N THR A 587 3.36 -7.00 7.33
CA THR A 587 4.10 -6.03 8.14
C THR A 587 3.17 -4.94 8.68
N ILE A 588 3.04 -4.83 10.00
CA ILE A 588 2.40 -3.69 10.67
C ILE A 588 3.49 -2.72 11.11
N GLY A 589 3.52 -1.53 10.51
CA GLY A 589 4.60 -0.56 10.68
C GLY A 589 4.09 0.88 10.75
N THR A 590 5.03 1.83 10.63
CA THR A 590 4.77 3.28 10.64
C THR A 590 5.68 3.96 9.62
N ASN A 591 5.32 5.17 9.18
CA ASN A 591 6.18 5.95 8.29
C ASN A 591 7.42 6.51 9.02
N SER A 592 8.43 6.93 8.26
CA SER A 592 9.63 7.60 8.81
C SER A 592 9.30 8.97 9.42
N GLY A 593 9.88 9.27 10.58
CA GLY A 593 9.73 10.57 11.26
C GLY A 593 9.98 10.50 12.77
N THR A 594 9.99 11.66 13.44
CA THR A 594 10.22 11.78 14.90
C THR A 594 8.93 11.94 15.72
N ALA A 595 7.80 12.26 15.08
CA ALA A 595 6.50 12.32 15.74
C ALA A 595 6.08 10.95 16.34
N PRO A 596 5.16 10.92 17.33
CA PRO A 596 4.70 9.68 17.95
C PRO A 596 4.29 8.61 16.93
N THR A 597 4.69 7.36 17.20
CA THR A 597 4.48 6.22 16.30
C THR A 597 3.03 5.76 16.26
N GLY A 598 2.60 5.25 15.09
CA GLY A 598 1.42 4.39 15.00
C GLY A 598 1.50 3.19 15.96
N ARG A 599 0.33 2.62 16.32
CA ARG A 599 0.20 1.68 17.44
C ARG A 599 -0.92 0.65 17.26
N ILE A 600 -0.83 -0.49 17.94
CA ILE A 600 -1.93 -1.44 18.13
C ILE A 600 -2.51 -1.24 19.53
N ASP A 601 -3.83 -1.24 19.65
CA ASP A 601 -4.55 -1.19 20.93
C ASP A 601 -5.44 -2.43 21.07
N LEU A 602 -5.24 -3.24 22.11
CA LEU A 602 -6.06 -4.44 22.38
C LEU A 602 -7.40 -4.10 23.09
N THR A 603 -7.64 -2.80 23.30
CA THR A 603 -8.85 -2.18 23.85
C THR A 603 -9.22 -2.71 25.24
N GLY A 604 -8.22 -3.07 26.04
CA GLY A 604 -8.37 -3.62 27.39
C GLY A 604 -8.76 -5.10 27.45
N GLY A 605 -9.10 -5.74 26.32
CA GLY A 605 -9.43 -7.16 26.28
C GLY A 605 -8.22 -8.06 26.07
N THR A 606 -8.36 -9.35 26.38
CA THR A 606 -7.46 -10.38 25.84
C THR A 606 -7.87 -10.66 24.39
N ARG A 607 -6.93 -10.62 23.44
CA ARG A 607 -7.19 -10.72 21.99
C ARG A 607 -6.38 -11.82 21.33
N THR A 608 -7.04 -12.66 20.54
CA THR A 608 -6.36 -13.64 19.68
C THR A 608 -5.90 -13.01 18.38
N ILE A 609 -4.62 -13.18 18.07
CA ILE A 609 -4.04 -12.92 16.75
C ILE A 609 -3.61 -14.28 16.18
N THR A 610 -4.41 -14.80 15.26
CA THR A 610 -4.14 -16.03 14.52
C THR A 610 -3.27 -15.71 13.32
N VAL A 611 -2.11 -16.36 13.23
CA VAL A 611 -1.14 -16.16 12.14
C VAL A 611 -0.96 -17.49 11.40
N ALA A 612 -1.27 -17.50 10.10
CA ALA A 612 -1.02 -18.66 9.23
C ALA A 612 0.48 -18.79 8.93
N ASN A 613 0.96 -20.02 8.70
CA ASN A 613 2.32 -20.28 8.25
C ASN A 613 2.35 -20.25 6.71
N GLY A 614 2.98 -19.22 6.14
CA GLY A 614 3.16 -19.01 4.71
C GLY A 614 4.49 -19.58 4.21
N ALA A 615 5.14 -18.84 3.30
CA ALA A 615 6.47 -19.18 2.77
C ALA A 615 7.60 -18.36 3.42
N ALA A 616 7.27 -17.31 4.17
CA ALA A 616 8.22 -16.48 4.89
C ALA A 616 8.62 -17.10 6.24
N ALA A 617 9.86 -16.87 6.69
CA ALA A 617 10.30 -17.29 8.03
C ALA A 617 9.67 -16.45 9.17
N VAL A 618 9.05 -15.32 8.84
CA VAL A 618 8.23 -14.49 9.73
C VAL A 618 6.96 -14.13 8.94
N ASP A 619 5.82 -14.58 9.40
CA ASP A 619 4.53 -14.41 8.70
C ASP A 619 3.84 -13.10 9.09
N LEU A 620 4.06 -12.64 10.33
CA LEU A 620 3.58 -11.35 10.82
C LEU A 620 4.71 -10.62 11.56
N GLN A 621 5.16 -9.48 11.03
CA GLN A 621 6.03 -8.54 11.73
C GLN A 621 5.21 -7.38 12.29
N VAL A 622 5.36 -7.10 13.59
CA VAL A 622 4.79 -5.93 14.25
C VAL A 622 5.93 -5.02 14.71
N SER A 623 6.08 -3.88 14.04
CA SER A 623 7.11 -2.86 14.29
C SER A 623 6.52 -1.58 14.90
N VAL A 624 5.44 -1.74 15.67
CA VAL A 624 4.72 -0.68 16.39
C VAL A 624 4.39 -1.16 17.81
N PRO A 625 4.29 -0.27 18.81
CA PRO A 625 3.90 -0.65 20.17
C PRO A 625 2.50 -1.25 20.23
N ILE A 626 2.34 -2.29 21.06
CA ILE A 626 1.06 -2.85 21.47
C ILE A 626 0.68 -2.29 22.85
N LEU A 627 -0.55 -1.81 22.99
CA LEU A 627 -1.09 -1.18 24.20
C LEU A 627 -2.33 -1.91 24.72
N ASN A 628 -2.53 -1.85 26.05
CA ASN A 628 -3.70 -2.34 26.77
C ASN A 628 -3.95 -3.86 26.65
N GLY A 629 -4.81 -4.42 27.52
CA GLY A 629 -5.30 -5.80 27.38
C GLY A 629 -4.21 -6.88 27.49
N GLY A 630 -4.44 -8.01 26.83
CA GLY A 630 -3.53 -9.17 26.79
C GLY A 630 -3.54 -9.85 25.41
N LEU A 631 -2.49 -10.60 25.09
CA LEU A 631 -2.26 -11.16 23.75
C LEU A 631 -2.38 -12.68 23.75
N VAL A 632 -3.06 -13.24 22.74
CA VAL A 632 -3.05 -14.68 22.47
C VAL A 632 -2.52 -14.90 21.04
N LYS A 633 -1.29 -15.43 20.92
CA LYS A 633 -0.73 -15.85 19.64
C LYS A 633 -1.28 -17.24 19.29
N ALA A 634 -1.94 -17.34 18.14
CA ALA A 634 -2.48 -18.59 17.60
C ALA A 634 -2.05 -18.83 16.15
N GLY A 635 -2.40 -19.99 15.61
CA GLY A 635 -1.99 -20.46 14.27
C GLY A 635 -0.50 -20.83 14.19
N PRO A 636 -0.09 -21.63 13.19
CA PRO A 636 1.27 -22.20 13.14
C PRO A 636 2.38 -21.20 12.77
N GLY A 637 2.04 -20.03 12.19
CA GLY A 637 3.04 -19.08 11.69
C GLY A 637 3.82 -18.34 12.78
N THR A 638 4.89 -17.67 12.39
CA THR A 638 5.76 -16.86 13.26
C THR A 638 5.29 -15.40 13.32
N MET A 639 4.99 -14.92 14.52
CA MET A 639 4.75 -13.51 14.82
C MET A 639 5.99 -12.90 15.47
N ARG A 640 6.52 -11.80 14.92
CA ARG A 640 7.71 -11.12 15.44
C ARG A 640 7.38 -9.71 15.96
N LEU A 641 7.71 -9.42 17.21
CA LEU A 641 7.52 -8.12 17.85
C LEU A 641 8.84 -7.33 17.87
N THR A 642 8.96 -6.24 17.09
CA THR A 642 10.20 -5.44 16.98
C THR A 642 10.08 -4.04 17.59
N ALA A 643 9.15 -3.84 18.53
CA ALA A 643 8.93 -2.58 19.23
C ALA A 643 8.66 -2.81 20.72
N ALA A 644 9.02 -1.84 21.57
CA ALA A 644 8.59 -1.83 22.96
C ALA A 644 7.06 -1.76 23.06
N SER A 645 6.46 -2.52 23.97
CA SER A 645 5.00 -2.54 24.18
C SER A 645 4.67 -2.41 25.67
N THR A 646 3.47 -1.91 25.99
CA THR A 646 3.09 -1.55 27.38
C THR A 646 1.81 -2.23 27.84
N PHE A 647 1.35 -3.27 27.15
CA PHE A 647 0.26 -4.11 27.64
C PHE A 647 0.76 -5.04 28.76
N SER A 648 -0.08 -5.25 29.78
CA SER A 648 0.27 -5.99 31.00
C SER A 648 -0.57 -7.26 31.23
N GLY A 649 -1.67 -7.44 30.49
CA GLY A 649 -2.37 -8.71 30.45
C GLY A 649 -1.50 -9.82 29.86
N SER A 650 -1.79 -11.08 30.20
CA SER A 650 -0.99 -12.25 29.83
C SER A 650 -0.77 -12.36 28.31
N THR A 651 0.43 -12.84 27.95
CA THR A 651 0.79 -13.26 26.59
C THR A 651 0.74 -14.78 26.52
N THR A 652 -0.33 -15.35 25.97
CA THR A 652 -0.44 -16.81 25.78
C THR A 652 -0.03 -17.17 24.35
N ILE A 653 0.81 -18.20 24.20
CA ILE A 653 1.23 -18.69 22.88
C ILE A 653 0.62 -20.08 22.72
N GLN A 654 -0.49 -20.17 22.00
CA GLN A 654 -1.20 -21.43 21.78
C GLN A 654 -0.52 -22.30 20.72
N GLN A 655 -0.07 -21.67 19.63
CA GLN A 655 0.54 -22.35 18.49
C GLN A 655 1.55 -21.45 17.76
N GLY A 656 2.53 -22.10 17.13
CA GLY A 656 3.58 -21.44 16.36
C GLY A 656 4.47 -20.58 17.24
N THR A 657 5.20 -19.64 16.62
CA THR A 657 6.24 -18.87 17.30
C THR A 657 5.80 -17.44 17.59
N LEU A 658 6.07 -16.96 18.80
CA LEU A 658 6.14 -15.54 19.12
C LEU A 658 7.62 -15.17 19.32
N GLN A 659 8.23 -14.50 18.35
CA GLN A 659 9.62 -14.06 18.41
C GLN A 659 9.71 -12.63 18.95
N LEU A 660 10.48 -12.43 20.01
CA LEU A 660 10.84 -11.10 20.50
C LEU A 660 12.04 -10.59 19.68
N GLY A 661 11.85 -9.47 19.00
CA GLY A 661 12.88 -8.72 18.26
C GLY A 661 13.17 -7.35 18.88
N HIS A 662 12.79 -7.13 20.13
CA HIS A 662 13.04 -5.92 20.90
C HIS A 662 13.06 -6.25 22.40
N ALA A 663 13.99 -5.66 23.16
CA ALA A 663 14.24 -6.04 24.56
C ALA A 663 12.99 -5.93 25.45
N ALA A 664 12.27 -4.81 25.31
CA ALA A 664 11.02 -4.53 26.03
C ALA A 664 9.74 -4.94 25.24
N ALA A 665 9.80 -5.95 24.39
CA ALA A 665 8.66 -6.34 23.53
C ALA A 665 7.41 -6.79 24.31
N ILE A 666 7.57 -7.43 25.48
CA ILE A 666 6.47 -7.84 26.37
C ILE A 666 6.80 -7.59 27.87
N ALA A 667 7.57 -6.53 28.17
CA ALA A 667 8.19 -6.31 29.49
C ALA A 667 7.21 -6.23 30.69
N ALA A 668 5.96 -5.82 30.46
CA ALA A 668 4.94 -5.75 31.51
C ALA A 668 4.01 -6.98 31.56
N SER A 669 4.18 -7.96 30.67
CA SER A 669 3.27 -9.09 30.49
C SER A 669 3.87 -10.42 30.97
N LYS A 670 3.03 -11.29 31.54
CA LYS A 670 3.40 -12.69 31.82
C LYS A 670 3.27 -13.53 30.54
N SER A 671 4.33 -14.20 30.12
CA SER A 671 4.30 -15.14 28.99
C SER A 671 3.92 -16.55 29.43
N THR A 672 3.09 -17.24 28.65
CA THR A 672 2.62 -18.62 28.87
C THR A 672 2.60 -19.40 27.54
N PRO A 673 3.67 -20.13 27.20
CA PRO A 673 3.70 -21.03 26.04
C PRO A 673 2.96 -22.34 26.34
N LEU A 674 1.97 -22.69 25.50
CA LEU A 674 1.24 -23.95 25.57
C LEU A 674 1.82 -24.98 24.58
N ALA A 675 1.43 -26.25 24.69
CA ALA A 675 1.90 -27.32 23.80
C ALA A 675 1.68 -26.98 22.31
N GLY A 676 2.79 -26.92 21.55
CA GLY A 676 2.81 -26.48 20.14
C GLY A 676 3.05 -24.97 19.93
N GLY A 677 3.17 -24.19 21.01
CA GLY A 677 3.54 -22.77 21.02
C GLY A 677 4.96 -22.55 21.56
N THR A 678 5.69 -21.61 20.94
CA THR A 678 7.08 -21.27 21.29
C THR A 678 7.25 -19.77 21.51
N LEU A 679 7.78 -19.35 22.66
CA LEU A 679 8.42 -18.04 22.82
C LEU A 679 9.86 -18.16 22.31
N SER A 680 10.32 -17.26 21.45
CA SER A 680 11.72 -17.22 21.03
C SER A 680 12.30 -15.81 20.98
N LEU A 681 13.62 -15.71 20.90
CA LEU A 681 14.34 -14.45 20.71
C LEU A 681 14.89 -14.30 19.28
N THR A 682 15.16 -13.06 18.86
CA THR A 682 16.16 -12.82 17.81
C THR A 682 17.58 -13.01 18.36
N PRO A 683 18.58 -13.36 17.53
CA PRO A 683 19.94 -13.62 18.00
C PRO A 683 20.51 -12.51 18.90
N SER A 684 21.13 -12.92 20.00
CA SER A 684 21.84 -12.06 20.96
C SER A 684 20.99 -10.96 21.60
N LEU A 685 19.66 -11.10 21.56
CA LEU A 685 18.75 -10.18 22.26
C LEU A 685 18.78 -10.46 23.76
N GLN A 686 18.99 -9.41 24.56
CA GLN A 686 18.68 -9.43 26.00
C GLN A 686 17.27 -8.86 26.17
N ALA A 687 16.32 -9.69 26.61
CA ALA A 687 14.92 -9.35 26.72
C ALA A 687 14.43 -9.35 28.18
N THR A 688 13.45 -8.50 28.48
CA THR A 688 12.78 -8.46 29.79
C THR A 688 11.31 -8.81 29.60
N ILE A 689 10.78 -9.68 30.46
CA ILE A 689 9.36 -10.09 30.47
C ILE A 689 8.81 -10.05 31.90
N GLY A 690 7.56 -9.62 32.07
CA GLY A 690 6.99 -9.35 33.41
C GLY A 690 6.82 -10.60 34.26
N GLY A 691 6.63 -11.75 33.61
CA GLY A 691 6.65 -13.07 34.22
C GLY A 691 6.67 -14.19 33.18
N LEU A 692 6.86 -15.44 33.62
CA LEU A 692 6.91 -16.61 32.74
C LEU A 692 6.21 -17.82 33.37
N ALA A 693 5.53 -18.62 32.56
CA ALA A 693 5.00 -19.93 32.91
C ALA A 693 5.56 -20.98 31.92
N PRO A 694 6.83 -21.40 32.09
CA PRO A 694 7.52 -22.24 31.11
C PRO A 694 7.05 -23.71 31.14
N ASN A 695 6.48 -24.15 32.27
CA ASN A 695 5.98 -25.51 32.49
C ASN A 695 4.54 -25.72 31.96
N ALA A 696 3.99 -24.80 31.17
CA ALA A 696 2.65 -24.89 30.59
C ALA A 696 2.56 -25.77 29.31
N GLY A 697 3.64 -26.52 29.01
CA GLY A 697 3.71 -27.51 27.94
C GLY A 697 4.27 -27.00 26.61
N GLY A 698 4.45 -25.69 26.44
CA GLY A 698 5.15 -25.10 25.30
C GLY A 698 6.64 -24.87 25.53
N LEU A 699 7.27 -24.18 24.58
CA LEU A 699 8.71 -23.91 24.59
C LEU A 699 9.07 -22.44 24.83
N VAL A 700 10.26 -22.24 25.38
CA VAL A 700 10.99 -20.99 25.47
C VAL A 700 12.39 -21.22 24.89
N ASP A 701 12.65 -20.73 23.68
CA ASP A 701 13.95 -20.81 23.01
C ASP A 701 14.71 -19.48 23.17
N VAL A 702 15.76 -19.47 24.01
CA VAL A 702 16.57 -18.27 24.21
C VAL A 702 17.52 -17.98 23.04
N GLY A 703 17.72 -18.93 22.10
CA GLY A 703 18.67 -18.78 21.00
C GLY A 703 20.08 -18.49 21.53
N THR A 704 20.74 -17.42 21.05
CA THR A 704 22.00 -16.88 21.60
C THR A 704 21.78 -15.68 22.55
N GLY A 705 20.55 -15.46 23.01
CA GLY A 705 20.15 -14.32 23.84
C GLY A 705 19.94 -14.66 25.31
N MET A 706 19.29 -13.73 26.02
CA MET A 706 18.94 -13.83 27.44
C MET A 706 17.48 -13.37 27.65
N ILE A 707 16.76 -14.03 28.56
CA ILE A 707 15.49 -13.56 29.11
C ILE A 707 15.65 -13.30 30.60
N THR A 708 15.42 -12.07 31.03
CA THR A 708 15.21 -11.70 32.43
C THR A 708 13.71 -11.66 32.71
N VAL A 709 13.25 -12.53 33.59
CA VAL A 709 11.88 -12.65 34.07
C VAL A 709 11.76 -11.81 35.35
N SER A 710 11.03 -10.69 35.29
CA SER A 710 10.97 -9.72 36.38
C SER A 710 10.27 -10.23 37.65
N SER A 711 9.36 -11.20 37.54
CA SER A 711 8.65 -11.76 38.69
C SER A 711 7.94 -13.08 38.38
N GLY A 712 7.50 -13.80 39.42
CA GLY A 712 6.44 -14.80 39.29
C GLY A 712 6.83 -16.12 38.59
N LEU A 713 8.14 -16.43 38.55
CA LEU A 713 8.71 -17.73 38.22
C LEU A 713 9.53 -18.20 39.43
N SER A 714 9.23 -19.37 40.00
CA SER A 714 10.02 -19.92 41.11
C SER A 714 11.32 -20.57 40.62
N GLN A 715 12.35 -20.64 41.46
CA GLN A 715 13.58 -21.39 41.15
C GLN A 715 13.28 -22.87 40.82
N SER A 716 12.35 -23.50 41.54
CA SER A 716 11.92 -24.87 41.30
C SER A 716 11.21 -25.05 39.94
N ASP A 717 10.37 -24.10 39.54
CA ASP A 717 9.73 -24.10 38.21
C ASP A 717 10.75 -23.87 37.10
N LEU A 718 11.70 -22.96 37.32
CA LEU A 718 12.80 -22.63 36.40
C LEU A 718 13.70 -23.85 36.15
N VAL A 719 14.19 -24.51 37.20
CA VAL A 719 15.03 -25.71 37.06
C VAL A 719 14.23 -26.88 36.45
N THR A 720 12.94 -27.02 36.77
CA THR A 720 12.06 -28.01 36.11
C THR A 720 11.96 -27.75 34.61
N ALA A 721 11.80 -26.49 34.19
CA ALA A 721 11.73 -26.10 32.79
C ALA A 721 13.06 -26.30 32.04
N LEU A 722 14.19 -26.00 32.70
CA LEU A 722 15.54 -26.23 32.14
C LEU A 722 15.81 -27.72 31.96
N ARG A 723 15.49 -28.57 32.95
CA ARG A 723 15.56 -30.04 32.80
C ARG A 723 14.68 -30.55 31.66
N SER A 724 13.46 -30.02 31.51
CA SER A 724 12.54 -30.37 30.42
C SER A 724 13.10 -30.02 29.03
N GLY A 725 13.71 -28.84 28.85
CA GLY A 725 14.28 -28.42 27.57
C GLY A 725 15.63 -29.10 27.26
N ARG A 726 16.48 -29.28 28.27
CA ARG A 726 17.76 -30.00 28.20
C ARG A 726 17.59 -31.45 27.74
N HIS A 727 16.50 -32.11 28.16
CA HIS A 727 16.25 -33.52 27.88
C HIS A 727 17.45 -34.39 28.36
N ASP A 728 17.96 -35.27 27.51
CA ASP A 728 19.16 -36.10 27.68
C ASP A 728 20.49 -35.32 27.66
N GLY A 729 20.44 -34.00 27.51
CA GLY A 729 21.61 -33.12 27.33
C GLY A 729 21.73 -32.55 25.92
N ALA A 730 20.94 -33.03 24.95
CA ALA A 730 20.97 -32.53 23.58
C ALA A 730 20.22 -31.20 23.38
N TRP A 731 19.47 -30.71 24.38
CA TRP A 731 18.62 -29.51 24.31
C TRP A 731 17.50 -29.58 23.26
N THR A 732 17.07 -30.80 22.96
CA THR A 732 16.03 -31.16 21.98
C THR A 732 14.63 -31.35 22.61
N GLY A 733 14.45 -30.99 23.88
CA GLY A 733 13.18 -31.12 24.59
C GLY A 733 12.03 -30.36 23.91
N SER A 734 10.83 -30.93 23.95
CA SER A 734 9.62 -30.38 23.31
C SER A 734 8.81 -29.42 24.19
N SER A 735 9.23 -29.20 25.43
CA SER A 735 8.64 -28.27 26.39
C SER A 735 9.69 -27.69 27.35
N GLY A 736 9.38 -26.56 28.00
CA GLY A 736 10.26 -25.92 28.98
C GLY A 736 11.18 -24.85 28.37
N ILE A 737 12.37 -24.66 28.95
CA ILE A 737 13.35 -23.65 28.52
C ILE A 737 14.52 -24.36 27.83
N THR A 738 14.81 -23.96 26.59
CA THR A 738 15.88 -24.52 25.76
C THR A 738 16.64 -23.44 24.99
N SER A 739 17.65 -23.84 24.22
CA SER A 739 18.29 -23.02 23.19
C SER A 739 18.57 -23.86 21.95
N THR A 740 18.00 -23.46 20.81
CA THR A 740 18.33 -24.03 19.50
C THR A 740 19.79 -23.77 19.10
N ALA A 741 20.41 -22.72 19.62
CA ALA A 741 21.83 -22.43 19.43
C ALA A 741 22.73 -23.36 20.26
N VAL A 742 22.33 -23.75 21.48
CA VAL A 742 23.03 -24.75 22.29
C VAL A 742 22.98 -26.12 21.61
N ALA A 743 21.80 -26.58 21.17
CA ALA A 743 21.65 -27.84 20.44
C ALA A 743 22.54 -27.88 19.18
N ALA A 744 22.64 -26.77 18.45
CA ALA A 744 23.53 -26.63 17.30
C ALA A 744 25.02 -26.64 17.68
N ALA A 745 25.41 -26.03 18.81
CA ALA A 745 26.78 -26.02 19.31
C ALA A 745 27.24 -27.42 19.77
N ILE A 746 26.39 -28.14 20.50
CA ILE A 746 26.67 -29.53 20.94
C ILE A 746 26.80 -30.46 19.72
N THR A 747 25.97 -30.28 18.69
CA THR A 747 26.10 -31.00 17.41
C THR A 747 27.44 -30.74 16.70
N GLN A 748 28.11 -29.63 16.99
CA GLN A 748 29.44 -29.28 16.49
C GLN A 748 30.58 -29.69 17.46
N GLY A 749 30.28 -30.38 18.56
CA GLY A 749 31.25 -30.75 19.58
C GLY A 749 31.68 -29.60 20.50
N VAL A 750 30.89 -28.53 20.59
CA VAL A 750 31.16 -27.34 21.42
C VAL A 750 30.25 -27.36 22.66
N PRO A 751 30.76 -27.64 23.88
CA PRO A 751 29.93 -27.72 25.08
C PRO A 751 29.29 -26.37 25.42
N ARG A 752 27.96 -26.34 25.49
CA ARG A 752 27.14 -25.16 25.82
C ARG A 752 25.88 -25.60 26.58
N ALA A 753 25.24 -24.67 27.26
CA ALA A 753 24.07 -24.90 28.09
C ALA A 753 23.16 -23.65 28.14
N VAL A 754 22.04 -23.71 28.87
CA VAL A 754 21.22 -22.53 29.19
C VAL A 754 21.43 -22.15 30.64
N GLY A 755 22.39 -21.27 30.91
CA GLY A 755 22.73 -20.84 32.26
C GLY A 755 21.64 -19.98 32.89
N TRP A 756 21.59 -19.92 34.23
CA TRP A 756 20.55 -19.18 34.94
C TRP A 756 21.04 -18.45 36.20
N LEU A 757 20.35 -17.37 36.55
CA LEU A 757 20.60 -16.57 37.76
C LEU A 757 19.29 -16.24 38.48
N GLY A 758 19.38 -16.06 39.80
CA GLY A 758 18.34 -15.40 40.62
C GLY A 758 18.95 -14.21 41.34
N HIS A 759 18.30 -13.04 41.21
CA HIS A 759 18.88 -11.75 41.62
C HIS A 759 18.52 -11.32 43.06
N GLY A 760 17.89 -12.21 43.83
CA GLY A 760 17.49 -11.99 45.23
C GLY A 760 16.25 -11.11 45.43
N ASP A 761 15.87 -10.32 44.43
CA ASP A 761 14.65 -9.48 44.42
C ASP A 761 13.38 -10.24 43.97
N GLY A 762 13.52 -11.49 43.53
CA GLY A 762 12.44 -12.31 42.96
C GLY A 762 12.43 -12.34 41.43
N SER A 763 13.36 -11.65 40.77
CA SER A 763 13.63 -11.80 39.34
C SER A 763 14.69 -12.88 39.08
N VAL A 764 14.61 -13.48 37.88
CA VAL A 764 15.54 -14.52 37.42
C VAL A 764 15.95 -14.29 35.97
N SER A 765 17.16 -14.66 35.59
CA SER A 765 17.63 -14.62 34.19
C SER A 765 17.95 -16.01 33.68
N VAL A 766 17.71 -16.25 32.38
CA VAL A 766 18.18 -17.42 31.63
C VAL A 766 18.86 -16.98 30.35
N ALA A 767 20.01 -17.57 30.01
CA ALA A 767 20.81 -17.17 28.86
C ALA A 767 21.47 -18.35 28.15
N TYR A 768 21.79 -18.18 26.86
CA TYR A 768 22.80 -19.00 26.20
C TYR A 768 24.13 -18.89 26.97
N ALA A 769 24.67 -20.02 27.44
CA ALA A 769 25.83 -20.05 28.32
C ALA A 769 26.90 -21.08 27.90
N ALA A 770 28.14 -20.85 28.34
CA ALA A 770 29.14 -21.90 28.49
C ALA A 770 28.95 -22.61 29.84
N LEU A 771 29.35 -23.87 29.92
CA LEU A 771 29.57 -24.52 31.21
C LEU A 771 30.74 -23.79 31.90
N GLY A 772 30.59 -23.47 33.19
CA GLY A 772 31.54 -22.63 33.90
C GLY A 772 31.30 -21.12 33.85
N ASP A 773 30.43 -20.61 32.97
CA ASP A 773 29.99 -19.19 33.05
C ASP A 773 28.93 -19.07 34.16
N THR A 774 29.35 -18.73 35.36
CA THR A 774 28.50 -18.65 36.56
C THR A 774 27.71 -17.34 36.66
N ASN A 775 28.15 -16.29 35.96
CA ASN A 775 27.69 -14.91 36.13
C ASN A 775 26.88 -14.37 34.93
N LEU A 776 26.84 -15.11 33.81
CA LEU A 776 26.19 -14.82 32.54
C LEU A 776 26.69 -13.57 31.78
N ASP A 777 27.94 -13.16 31.98
CA ASP A 777 28.61 -12.08 31.22
C ASP A 777 29.15 -12.54 29.84
N ASN A 778 29.07 -13.85 29.58
CA ASN A 778 29.52 -14.55 28.38
C ASN A 778 31.05 -14.71 28.23
N GLN A 779 31.75 -14.71 29.36
CA GLN A 779 33.12 -15.21 29.50
C GLN A 779 33.14 -16.42 30.46
N VAL A 780 34.33 -16.99 30.68
CA VAL A 780 34.60 -17.88 31.81
C VAL A 780 35.92 -17.39 32.38
N ASP A 781 35.93 -16.77 33.56
CA ASP A 781 37.13 -16.15 34.11
C ASP A 781 37.33 -16.40 35.62
N ILE A 782 38.31 -15.72 36.22
CA ILE A 782 38.63 -15.83 37.64
C ILE A 782 37.45 -15.52 38.59
N LEU A 783 36.47 -14.70 38.17
CA LEU A 783 35.24 -14.42 38.92
C LEU A 783 34.34 -15.66 38.98
N ASP A 784 34.28 -16.45 37.91
CA ASP A 784 33.51 -17.70 37.87
C ASP A 784 34.13 -18.79 38.74
N ALA A 785 35.46 -18.94 38.66
CA ALA A 785 36.19 -19.82 39.56
C ALA A 785 36.03 -19.37 41.03
N ALA A 786 36.00 -18.06 41.30
CA ALA A 786 35.68 -17.53 42.63
C ALA A 786 34.24 -17.86 43.06
N ASN A 787 33.23 -17.71 42.21
CA ASN A 787 31.84 -18.06 42.52
C ASN A 787 31.68 -19.56 42.84
N PHE A 788 32.26 -20.42 42.00
CA PHE A 788 32.28 -21.88 42.19
C PHE A 788 32.93 -22.27 43.54
N LEU A 789 34.11 -21.72 43.83
CA LEU A 789 34.86 -22.04 45.06
C LEU A 789 34.22 -21.45 46.33
N THR A 790 33.74 -20.20 46.28
CA THR A 790 33.13 -19.53 47.45
C THR A 790 31.73 -20.03 47.75
N GLY A 791 31.01 -20.60 46.78
CA GLY A 791 29.76 -21.32 47.01
C GLY A 791 29.93 -22.54 47.92
N GLY A 792 31.13 -23.14 47.96
CA GLY A 792 31.50 -24.20 48.91
C GLY A 792 30.70 -25.50 48.78
N LYS A 793 30.08 -25.76 47.61
CA LYS A 793 29.11 -26.86 47.41
C LYS A 793 29.74 -28.19 47.04
N PHE A 794 30.92 -28.18 46.41
CA PHE A 794 31.57 -29.36 45.85
C PHE A 794 31.62 -30.54 46.85
N GLY A 795 30.99 -31.67 46.49
CA GLY A 795 30.97 -32.90 47.28
C GLY A 795 30.17 -32.84 48.59
N THR A 796 29.46 -31.76 48.88
CA THR A 796 28.71 -31.59 50.15
C THR A 796 27.32 -32.22 50.16
N GLY A 797 26.76 -32.56 48.99
CA GLY A 797 25.36 -32.97 48.84
C GLY A 797 24.33 -31.87 49.18
N SER A 798 24.77 -30.63 49.40
CA SER A 798 23.88 -29.50 49.68
C SER A 798 23.30 -28.92 48.40
N SER A 799 22.03 -28.48 48.46
CA SER A 799 21.34 -27.79 47.36
C SER A 799 22.16 -26.62 46.81
N ALA A 800 22.33 -26.58 45.49
CA ALA A 800 23.18 -25.64 44.77
C ALA A 800 22.40 -24.82 43.71
N THR A 801 23.11 -23.92 43.03
CA THR A 801 22.61 -23.12 41.90
C THR A 801 23.66 -23.11 40.79
N TRP A 802 23.26 -22.72 39.58
CA TRP A 802 24.17 -22.52 38.46
C TRP A 802 25.34 -21.58 38.82
N SER A 803 25.04 -20.47 39.51
CA SER A 803 26.05 -19.55 40.06
C SER A 803 26.93 -20.10 41.18
N GLN A 804 26.65 -21.31 41.68
CA GLN A 804 27.45 -22.04 42.67
C GLN A 804 28.13 -23.28 42.08
N GLY A 805 27.91 -23.57 40.80
CA GLY A 805 28.51 -24.69 40.08
C GLY A 805 27.57 -25.82 39.65
N ASP A 806 26.25 -25.74 39.85
CA ASP A 806 25.31 -26.76 39.34
C ASP A 806 25.08 -26.56 37.83
N PHE A 807 25.93 -27.17 37.01
CA PHE A 807 25.84 -27.12 35.54
C PHE A 807 25.07 -28.31 34.97
N GLY A 808 25.03 -29.44 35.70
CA GLY A 808 24.15 -30.57 35.41
C GLY A 808 22.67 -30.30 35.60
N TYR A 809 22.31 -29.22 36.32
CA TYR A 809 20.99 -28.89 36.85
C TYR A 809 20.42 -29.96 37.80
N ASP A 810 21.25 -30.83 38.39
CA ASP A 810 20.79 -31.95 39.20
C ASP A 810 20.45 -31.55 40.65
N GLY A 811 20.99 -30.42 41.09
CA GLY A 811 20.75 -29.78 42.38
C GLY A 811 21.92 -29.85 43.37
N VAL A 812 23.03 -30.51 43.04
CA VAL A 812 24.27 -30.51 43.85
C VAL A 812 25.44 -29.91 43.06
N VAL A 813 26.68 -30.10 43.54
CA VAL A 813 27.91 -29.85 42.78
C VAL A 813 28.86 -31.00 43.07
N ASP A 814 29.29 -31.73 42.04
CA ASP A 814 30.25 -32.82 42.19
C ASP A 814 31.41 -32.79 41.15
N ILE A 815 32.06 -33.93 40.93
CA ILE A 815 33.20 -34.05 40.00
C ILE A 815 32.79 -33.90 38.52
N LEU A 816 31.51 -34.14 38.19
CA LEU A 816 30.95 -33.92 36.87
C LEU A 816 30.86 -32.43 36.55
N ASP A 817 30.39 -31.59 37.48
CA ASP A 817 30.36 -30.14 37.28
C ASP A 817 31.77 -29.53 37.15
N VAL A 818 32.74 -30.05 37.92
CA VAL A 818 34.16 -29.67 37.76
C VAL A 818 34.69 -30.08 36.38
N ALA A 819 34.29 -31.24 35.87
CA ALA A 819 34.65 -31.67 34.52
C ALA A 819 33.96 -30.81 33.44
N ASP A 820 32.69 -30.44 33.63
CA ASP A 820 31.93 -29.57 32.74
C ASP A 820 32.54 -28.15 32.68
N PHE A 821 32.93 -27.56 33.81
CA PHE A 821 33.66 -26.28 33.87
C PHE A 821 34.96 -26.37 33.05
N LEU A 822 35.82 -27.34 33.36
CA LEU A 822 37.17 -27.46 32.80
C LEU A 822 37.20 -27.91 31.34
N SER A 823 36.24 -28.74 30.91
CA SER A 823 36.21 -29.33 29.55
C SER A 823 35.92 -28.31 28.45
N THR A 824 35.38 -27.14 28.79
CA THR A 824 35.15 -26.06 27.81
C THR A 824 36.44 -25.47 27.23
N GLY A 825 37.53 -25.49 28.00
CA GLY A 825 38.78 -24.78 27.67
C GLY A 825 38.64 -23.26 27.58
N LEU A 826 37.61 -22.66 28.19
CA LEU A 826 37.28 -21.23 28.06
C LEU A 826 37.85 -20.32 29.17
N PHE A 827 38.43 -20.89 30.24
CA PHE A 827 38.95 -20.10 31.36
C PHE A 827 40.00 -19.07 30.90
N ASP A 828 39.76 -17.79 31.20
CA ASP A 828 40.53 -16.62 30.75
C ASP A 828 40.68 -16.49 29.22
N ALA A 829 39.86 -17.20 28.42
CA ALA A 829 39.90 -17.16 26.94
C ALA A 829 39.10 -16.00 26.33
N GLY A 830 38.29 -15.29 27.13
CA GLY A 830 37.45 -14.17 26.70
C GLY A 830 36.09 -14.57 26.09
N PRO A 831 35.37 -13.62 25.45
CA PRO A 831 33.96 -13.79 25.09
C PRO A 831 33.64 -14.95 24.14
N TYR A 832 32.92 -15.96 24.61
CA TYR A 832 32.79 -17.26 23.94
C TYR A 832 31.62 -17.36 22.93
N SER A 833 30.78 -16.34 22.81
CA SER A 833 29.75 -16.23 21.76
C SER A 833 30.24 -15.52 20.48
N GLY A 834 31.45 -14.95 20.50
CA GLY A 834 31.95 -14.09 19.42
C GLY A 834 31.36 -12.66 19.43
N LEU A 835 30.48 -12.34 20.38
CA LEU A 835 30.09 -10.95 20.66
C LEU A 835 31.25 -10.24 21.36
N THR A 836 31.85 -9.26 20.70
CA THR A 836 32.82 -8.37 21.35
C THR A 836 32.13 -7.58 22.45
N ALA A 837 32.55 -7.77 23.70
CA ALA A 837 32.09 -6.94 24.81
C ALA A 837 32.41 -5.47 24.51
N THR A 838 31.38 -4.66 24.30
CA THR A 838 31.53 -3.20 24.33
C THR A 838 31.78 -2.82 25.78
N VAL A 839 33.04 -2.80 26.20
CA VAL A 839 33.46 -2.29 27.50
C VAL A 839 32.86 -0.89 27.64
N ALA A 840 31.85 -0.77 28.50
CA ALA A 840 31.31 0.52 28.87
C ALA A 840 32.45 1.25 29.59
N ALA A 841 33.02 2.27 28.93
CA ALA A 841 34.04 3.10 29.55
C ALA A 841 33.46 3.66 30.85
N VAL A 842 33.99 3.20 31.98
CA VAL A 842 33.53 3.60 33.31
C VAL A 842 33.55 5.12 33.37
N PRO A 843 32.43 5.80 33.65
CA PRO A 843 32.42 7.25 33.80
C PRO A 843 33.36 7.61 34.95
N GLU A 844 34.47 8.28 34.63
CA GLU A 844 35.37 8.81 35.65
C GLU A 844 34.57 9.69 36.61
N PRO A 845 34.77 9.58 37.94
CA PRO A 845 33.94 10.27 38.91
C PRO A 845 34.08 11.78 38.73
N THR A 846 33.00 12.42 38.27
CA THR A 846 32.96 13.86 37.97
C THR A 846 33.03 14.68 39.25
N MET A 847 34.23 14.85 39.80
CA MET A 847 34.53 15.78 40.88
C MET A 847 34.29 17.22 40.38
N PRO A 848 33.24 17.92 40.88
CA PRO A 848 32.79 19.17 40.26
C PRO A 848 33.61 20.37 40.78
N GLY A 849 34.91 20.41 40.43
CA GLY A 849 35.76 21.55 40.75
C GLY A 849 37.26 21.30 40.67
N LEU A 850 37.83 21.42 39.45
CA LEU A 850 39.17 21.99 39.21
C LEU A 850 39.51 22.24 37.71
N ALA A 851 38.52 22.30 36.82
CA ALA A 851 38.71 22.53 35.38
C ALA A 851 38.97 24.00 34.97
N ALA A 852 39.52 24.83 35.88
CA ALA A 852 39.77 26.26 35.67
C ALA A 852 41.26 26.64 35.49
N ALA A 853 42.18 25.66 35.55
CA ALA A 853 43.63 25.90 35.49
C ALA A 853 44.35 25.25 34.29
N GLY A 854 43.73 24.30 33.58
CA GLY A 854 44.41 23.50 32.55
C GLY A 854 44.57 24.15 31.17
N LEU A 855 43.79 25.17 30.83
CA LEU A 855 43.67 25.69 29.46
C LEU A 855 44.71 26.78 29.08
N ALA A 856 45.63 27.12 29.97
CA ALA A 856 46.68 28.12 29.71
C ALA A 856 47.97 27.53 29.10
N ALA A 857 48.17 26.20 29.14
CA ALA A 857 49.49 25.59 28.90
C ALA A 857 49.72 25.01 27.49
N LEU A 858 48.67 24.75 26.70
CA LEU A 858 48.80 24.07 25.39
C LEU A 858 48.71 25.00 24.17
N GLY A 859 48.51 26.31 24.37
CA GLY A 859 48.48 27.31 23.29
C GLY A 859 49.86 27.73 22.74
N TRP A 860 50.96 27.16 23.23
CA TRP A 860 52.33 27.67 22.98
C TRP A 860 53.33 26.66 22.38
N LEU A 861 52.90 25.47 21.99
CA LEU A 861 53.73 24.47 21.28
C LEU A 861 53.15 24.05 19.91
N ALA A 862 52.79 25.04 19.08
CA ALA A 862 52.33 24.82 17.70
C ALA A 862 52.96 25.75 16.64
N VAL A 863 53.96 26.57 17.02
CA VAL A 863 54.64 27.51 16.10
C VAL A 863 56.17 27.44 16.26
N ASN A 864 56.77 26.31 15.89
CA ASN A 864 58.16 26.21 15.43
C ASN A 864 58.46 24.85 14.78
N SER A 865 59.65 24.71 14.20
CA SER A 865 60.19 23.45 13.63
C SER A 865 59.57 22.91 12.33
N ALA A 866 59.06 23.79 11.46
CA ALA A 866 58.87 23.48 10.04
C ALA A 866 60.19 23.61 9.25
N ALA A 867 61.21 22.82 9.59
CA ALA A 867 62.54 22.87 8.96
C ALA A 867 63.26 21.49 8.94
N ILE A 868 64.18 21.32 7.98
CA ILE A 868 65.13 20.20 7.86
C ILE A 868 64.48 18.82 7.58
N SER A 869 64.35 18.45 6.29
CA SER A 869 64.57 17.05 5.77
C SER A 869 64.17 16.80 4.29
N ARG A 870 64.29 17.76 3.37
CA ARG A 870 64.26 17.47 1.91
C ARG A 870 65.43 18.09 1.15
N ALA A 871 66.58 17.42 1.23
CA ALA A 871 67.72 17.63 0.33
C ALA A 871 67.79 16.50 -0.71
N LYS A 872 68.33 16.80 -1.90
CA LYS A 872 68.51 15.91 -3.08
C LYS A 872 67.25 15.55 -3.90
N ALA A 873 66.88 16.41 -4.85
CA ALA A 873 66.59 16.05 -6.26
C ALA A 873 66.52 17.30 -7.17
N SER A 874 66.89 17.17 -8.45
CA SER A 874 66.70 18.10 -9.61
C SER A 874 66.68 19.63 -9.35
N ARG A 875 67.72 20.39 -9.73
CA ARG A 875 68.08 20.90 -11.08
C ARG A 875 67.22 22.06 -11.67
N ARG A 876 67.85 23.24 -11.70
CA ARG A 876 67.85 24.29 -12.77
C ARG A 876 66.60 25.15 -13.08
N ARG A 877 66.73 26.43 -12.69
CA ARG A 877 66.67 27.68 -13.52
C ARG A 877 65.31 28.31 -13.96
N ARG A 878 65.25 29.64 -13.74
CA ARG A 878 64.39 30.69 -14.34
C ARG A 878 62.90 30.65 -13.91
N GLY A 879 62.21 31.77 -13.72
CA GLY A 879 62.64 33.18 -13.73
C GLY A 879 61.48 34.19 -13.48
N CYS A 880 61.81 35.48 -13.37
CA CYS A 880 60.90 36.65 -13.41
C CYS A 880 59.89 36.89 -12.25
N ARG A 881 60.31 37.76 -11.33
CA ARG A 881 59.53 38.79 -10.60
C ARG A 881 59.13 39.95 -11.57
N PRO A 882 58.43 41.05 -11.17
CA PRO A 882 57.43 41.34 -10.13
C PRO A 882 56.27 42.21 -10.76
N PRO A 883 55.72 43.32 -10.19
CA PRO A 883 55.42 43.73 -8.80
C PRO A 883 53.94 44.14 -8.53
N ALA A 884 53.61 44.35 -7.26
CA ALA A 884 52.32 44.84 -6.76
C ALA A 884 52.08 46.36 -6.95
N ARG A 885 50.85 46.84 -6.70
CA ARG A 885 50.58 47.92 -5.71
C ARG A 885 49.10 48.22 -5.36
N ARG A 886 48.84 48.33 -4.04
CA ARG A 886 48.01 49.33 -3.30
C ARG A 886 46.51 49.58 -3.64
N ARG A 887 45.68 49.51 -2.56
CA ARG A 887 44.70 50.51 -2.03
C ARG A 887 43.54 51.00 -2.94
N SER A 888 42.32 51.32 -2.45
CA SER A 888 41.69 51.26 -1.10
C SER A 888 40.24 51.80 -1.15
N ARG A 889 39.50 51.69 -0.02
CA ARG A 889 38.17 52.30 0.31
C ARG A 889 36.99 51.59 -0.37
N ARG A 890 36.07 50.94 0.37
CA ARG A 890 35.05 51.41 1.36
C ARG A 890 33.74 51.86 0.70
N CYS A 891 32.64 51.32 1.23
CA CYS A 891 31.23 51.62 0.94
C CYS A 891 30.73 51.17 -0.45
N ARG A 892 29.51 50.66 -0.61
CA ARG A 892 28.50 50.28 0.41
C ARG A 892 28.40 48.76 0.53
#